data_AF-A0A9E2C1T9-F1
#
_entry.id   AF-A0A9E2C1T9-F1
#
_cell.length_a   1.000
_cell.length_b   1.000
_cell.length_c   1.000
_cell.angle_alpha   90.00
_cell.angle_beta   90.00
_cell.angle_gamma   90.00
#
_symmetry.space_group_name_H-M   'P 1'
#
loop_
_entity.id
_entity.type
_entity.pdbx_description
1 polymer ?
#
loop_
_entity_poly.entity_id
_entity_poly.type
_entity_poly.pdbx_seq_one_letter_code
_entity_poly.pdbx_strand_id
1 'polypeptide(L)'
;MIKKSLWILVSLVLLSGLSAWAASPGDVVSNKIAVKNPTVPAIPDPGIDEVDSVIFSEDFESGQGDWTFVDVTAAGIQWHADSFNAYAGNSWWCGDPALGGYDNHWLQYLVSPSLDFSSVTNPVLTFKMFYAVEAPGGEPAPYDGWDGCNVWASINGGATWVPIMPTLPAYTCTSMYSFGFEWGMGPNIPGWGAASGGWVDAEFNLSAAIGRPDVKIRFAFCSDPAYCTIDDPSLLGFFVDDVSIDDGATNLLSNDADGVAFPSDFTFDTGESSGDFWTMTTQSSHSATNSMLNDHEGHYNLSDALVSPWIEVPEDVNVKFRFWLWCNMLDFDGDGNNSLEDYYHVEVSTDGVVWEAVFYDYGDITRPGGALFGWDWYEPGDPFNGNIQLSLSAYGGQEVKLRWRVITDDNDDGGIGDGLYIDDVEVFIAGFDNDVGTERFNVPFPTSAYLDNIPCSVELHNYGNVDQGMVQSYWRINQGTPNPLIPWASIPVLSYVTKEWNWLTPNPGSYILDVYTALASDEDTSNDTSYAGTVEVTTADVLEFGYDTRRYSYEPSVYYFNFSTGQGAYVRYTPLDDGVVDPMNGQYLKALFQDTGTIRIHIYEGGETAPGAPVDDWDANVTMVAPNWQTFDISQITFFQEMNDDFWVWYEVLNTAGTPHIMGWDENVLGEEHFFANFSGSFGVSDYEFFARAVFEPAVGVSDPINPAQPTEFALHQNTPNPFNPSTTIEFSLAKAGMAKITVFDLMGRQVATLVDGNYAAGLHNVTFNAANLASGVYIYRLEADNRAMEKKMLFLK
;
A
#
# COMPACT_ATOMS: atom_id res chain seq x y z
N MET A 1 -39.70 53.37 -45.71
CA MET A 1 -39.45 54.25 -44.56
C MET A 1 -40.06 53.69 -43.25
N ILE A 2 -40.07 52.36 -43.08
CA ILE A 2 -40.52 51.68 -41.85
C ILE A 2 -39.42 50.65 -41.55
N LYS A 3 -38.61 50.92 -40.52
CA LYS A 3 -37.61 50.03 -39.87
C LYS A 3 -36.73 50.80 -38.85
N LYS A 4 -36.69 52.14 -38.89
CA LYS A 4 -36.00 52.98 -37.87
C LYS A 4 -36.84 53.32 -36.62
N SER A 5 -38.15 53.04 -36.61
CA SER A 5 -39.03 53.41 -35.48
C SER A 5 -39.24 52.31 -34.43
N LEU A 6 -38.83 51.06 -34.71
CA LEU A 6 -39.08 49.93 -33.80
C LEU A 6 -38.01 49.83 -32.68
N TRP A 7 -36.82 50.37 -32.91
CA TRP A 7 -35.70 50.31 -31.96
C TRP A 7 -35.78 51.32 -30.81
N ILE A 8 -36.59 52.38 -30.91
CA ILE A 8 -36.70 53.42 -29.87
C ILE A 8 -37.73 53.04 -28.79
N LEU A 9 -38.72 52.20 -29.10
CA LEU A 9 -39.77 51.83 -28.13
C LEU A 9 -39.32 50.78 -27.11
N VAL A 10 -38.41 49.88 -27.48
CA VAL A 10 -37.98 48.75 -26.63
C VAL A 10 -36.99 49.20 -25.54
N SER A 11 -36.13 50.17 -25.84
CA SER A 11 -35.13 50.70 -24.89
C SER A 11 -35.71 51.47 -23.70
N LEU A 12 -37.00 51.83 -23.73
CA LEU A 12 -37.65 52.66 -22.69
C LEU A 12 -38.37 51.83 -21.60
N VAL A 13 -38.61 50.54 -21.83
CA VAL A 13 -39.36 49.68 -20.89
C VAL A 13 -38.44 49.01 -19.85
N LEU A 14 -37.18 48.74 -20.19
CA LEU A 14 -36.24 47.98 -19.33
C LEU A 14 -35.46 48.84 -18.31
N LEU A 15 -35.66 50.16 -18.28
CA LEU A 15 -34.87 51.10 -17.45
C LEU A 15 -35.64 51.73 -16.28
N SER A 16 -36.81 51.20 -15.89
CA SER A 16 -37.64 51.77 -14.82
C SER A 16 -38.41 50.74 -13.97
N GLY A 17 -37.70 49.82 -13.33
CA GLY A 17 -38.28 48.73 -12.52
C GLY A 17 -37.47 48.28 -11.30
N LEU A 18 -37.18 49.19 -10.37
CA LEU A 18 -36.81 48.90 -8.97
C LEU A 18 -37.98 48.12 -8.29
N SER A 19 -37.87 47.28 -7.25
CA SER A 19 -36.80 46.91 -6.31
C SER A 19 -37.32 45.82 -5.34
N ALA A 20 -36.44 45.03 -4.68
CA ALA A 20 -36.44 44.69 -3.23
C ALA A 20 -36.14 43.22 -2.83
N TRP A 21 -35.15 43.10 -1.93
CA TRP A 21 -35.03 42.15 -0.79
C TRP A 21 -34.72 40.66 -1.07
N ALA A 22 -34.20 39.99 -0.03
CA ALA A 22 -33.29 38.84 -0.11
C ALA A 22 -33.85 37.52 0.50
N ALA A 23 -32.99 36.48 0.48
CA ALA A 23 -33.21 35.04 0.74
C ALA A 23 -33.70 34.26 -0.51
N SER A 24 -33.28 33.02 -0.80
CA SER A 24 -32.45 32.04 -0.06
C SER A 24 -31.54 31.23 -1.02
N PRO A 25 -30.52 30.48 -0.56
CA PRO A 25 -29.73 29.61 -1.43
C PRO A 25 -30.51 28.33 -1.77
N GLY A 26 -30.81 28.15 -3.05
CA GLY A 26 -31.51 26.98 -3.59
C GLY A 26 -32.17 27.28 -4.94
N ASP A 27 -32.14 26.29 -5.83
CA ASP A 27 -32.98 26.13 -7.01
C ASP A 27 -32.70 26.88 -8.35
N VAL A 28 -31.71 26.30 -9.05
CA VAL A 28 -31.70 25.79 -10.45
C VAL A 28 -31.55 26.69 -11.72
N VAL A 29 -30.82 26.08 -12.66
CA VAL A 29 -30.70 26.19 -14.13
C VAL A 29 -29.84 27.30 -14.77
N SER A 30 -28.89 26.82 -15.55
CA SER A 30 -28.03 27.50 -16.52
C SER A 30 -28.78 28.30 -17.59
N ASN A 31 -28.23 29.48 -17.91
CA ASN A 31 -28.02 29.94 -19.30
C ASN A 31 -27.23 31.26 -19.30
N LYS A 32 -25.91 31.18 -19.46
CA LYS A 32 -25.06 32.32 -19.83
C LYS A 32 -24.42 32.06 -21.17
N ILE A 33 -24.70 32.94 -22.13
CA ILE A 33 -24.18 32.88 -23.50
C ILE A 33 -22.70 33.26 -23.46
N ALA A 34 -21.82 32.34 -23.86
CA ALA A 34 -20.39 32.61 -23.98
C ALA A 34 -20.11 33.58 -25.14
N VAL A 35 -19.22 34.55 -24.90
CA VAL A 35 -18.67 35.41 -25.94
C VAL A 35 -17.61 34.60 -26.70
N LYS A 36 -17.78 34.43 -28.02
CA LYS A 36 -16.75 33.84 -28.88
C LYS A 36 -15.56 34.80 -29.01
N ASN A 37 -14.55 34.59 -28.17
CA ASN A 37 -13.16 34.89 -28.52
C ASN A 37 -12.67 33.91 -29.60
N PRO A 38 -11.56 34.19 -30.30
CA PRO A 38 -11.08 33.33 -31.38
C PRO A 38 -10.95 31.88 -30.92
N THR A 39 -11.43 30.97 -31.76
CA THR A 39 -11.44 29.54 -31.49
C THR A 39 -10.02 29.05 -31.25
N VAL A 40 -9.73 28.74 -29.98
CA VAL A 40 -8.94 27.57 -29.62
C VAL A 40 -9.36 26.44 -30.55
N PRO A 41 -8.43 25.69 -31.18
CA PRO A 41 -8.78 24.47 -31.87
C PRO A 41 -9.65 23.62 -30.93
N ALA A 42 -10.76 23.07 -31.43
CA ALA A 42 -11.41 22.03 -30.65
C ALA A 42 -10.38 20.91 -30.53
N ILE A 43 -9.94 20.63 -29.30
CA ILE A 43 -9.01 19.54 -28.99
C ILE A 43 -9.57 18.28 -29.65
N PRO A 44 -8.82 17.62 -30.54
CA PRO A 44 -9.09 16.22 -30.83
C PRO A 44 -8.66 15.44 -29.59
N ASP A 45 -9.62 15.18 -28.73
CA ASP A 45 -9.64 14.00 -27.88
C ASP A 45 -9.96 12.82 -28.84
N PRO A 46 -9.22 11.69 -28.87
CA PRO A 46 -8.21 11.21 -27.91
C PRO A 46 -6.78 11.10 -28.48
N GLY A 47 -5.84 10.81 -27.58
CA GLY A 47 -4.39 10.72 -27.84
C GLY A 47 -3.63 11.13 -26.58
N ILE A 48 -3.76 10.32 -25.53
CA ILE A 48 -2.89 10.36 -24.34
C ILE A 48 -1.57 9.69 -24.74
N ASP A 49 -0.53 9.82 -23.90
CA ASP A 49 0.91 9.53 -24.12
C ASP A 49 1.56 10.90 -24.47
N GLU A 50 2.59 11.47 -23.79
CA GLU A 50 3.65 10.84 -22.99
C GLU A 50 4.22 11.72 -21.83
N VAL A 51 3.82 11.41 -20.61
CA VAL A 51 4.64 11.49 -19.38
C VAL A 51 4.27 10.21 -18.60
N ASP A 52 5.16 9.65 -17.78
CA ASP A 52 4.80 8.53 -16.89
C ASP A 52 3.66 8.93 -15.94
N SER A 53 2.43 8.67 -16.37
CA SER A 53 1.22 9.17 -15.73
C SER A 53 0.65 8.05 -14.89
N VAL A 54 1.01 8.04 -13.61
CA VAL A 54 0.47 7.12 -12.61
C VAL A 54 -1.06 7.30 -12.53
N ILE A 55 -1.80 6.25 -12.91
CA ILE A 55 -3.27 6.18 -12.88
C ILE A 55 -3.79 5.41 -11.65
N PHE A 56 -2.92 4.62 -11.01
CA PHE A 56 -3.18 3.95 -9.74
C PHE A 56 -1.86 3.86 -8.96
N SER A 57 -1.89 4.14 -7.65
CA SER A 57 -0.76 3.93 -6.74
C SER A 57 -1.23 3.46 -5.38
N GLU A 58 -0.45 2.60 -4.74
CA GLU A 58 -0.64 2.16 -3.34
C GLU A 58 0.73 2.04 -2.66
N ASP A 59 0.91 2.77 -1.56
CA ASP A 59 2.10 2.75 -0.69
C ASP A 59 1.84 1.98 0.62
N PHE A 60 0.61 1.50 0.84
CA PHE A 60 0.15 0.83 2.06
C PHE A 60 0.26 1.65 3.37
N GLU A 61 0.77 2.88 3.34
CA GLU A 61 0.97 3.74 4.50
C GLU A 61 -0.34 4.28 5.10
N SER A 62 -1.38 4.33 4.27
CA SER A 62 -2.74 4.64 4.72
C SER A 62 -3.46 3.44 5.38
N GLY A 63 -2.81 2.27 5.40
CA GLY A 63 -3.39 0.98 5.76
C GLY A 63 -3.94 0.23 4.55
N GLN A 64 -4.41 -0.99 4.75
CA GLN A 64 -4.83 -1.95 3.69
C GLN A 64 -5.91 -1.44 2.69
N GLY A 65 -6.63 -0.36 3.00
CA GLY A 65 -7.64 0.20 2.10
C GLY A 65 -8.72 -0.82 1.68
N ASP A 66 -8.97 -0.92 0.37
CA ASP A 66 -9.91 -1.85 -0.26
C ASP A 66 -9.24 -3.13 -0.79
N TRP A 67 -7.96 -3.37 -0.46
CA TRP A 67 -7.25 -4.61 -0.82
C TRP A 67 -7.79 -5.80 -0.01
N THR A 68 -7.90 -6.96 -0.65
CA THR A 68 -8.45 -8.18 -0.05
C THR A 68 -7.49 -9.35 -0.17
N PHE A 69 -7.42 -10.18 0.87
CA PHE A 69 -6.73 -11.46 0.83
C PHE A 69 -7.69 -12.54 0.36
N VAL A 70 -7.15 -13.54 -0.32
CA VAL A 70 -7.88 -14.71 -0.79
C VAL A 70 -6.94 -15.90 -0.69
N ASP A 71 -7.19 -16.76 0.30
CA ASP A 71 -6.83 -18.18 0.24
C ASP A 71 -7.42 -18.80 -1.04
N VAL A 72 -6.60 -18.92 -2.09
CA VAL A 72 -6.91 -19.56 -3.38
C VAL A 72 -6.58 -21.06 -3.34
N THR A 73 -6.06 -21.55 -2.22
CA THR A 73 -5.66 -22.95 -2.05
C THR A 73 -6.89 -23.84 -2.09
N ALA A 74 -7.91 -23.46 -1.32
CA ALA A 74 -9.10 -24.27 -1.18
C ALA A 74 -10.06 -24.15 -2.38
N ALA A 75 -10.25 -25.28 -3.07
CA ALA A 75 -11.51 -25.59 -3.78
C ALA A 75 -12.74 -25.63 -2.84
N GLY A 76 -12.56 -25.38 -1.55
CA GLY A 76 -13.53 -25.58 -0.48
C GLY A 76 -13.54 -27.02 0.03
N ILE A 77 -14.36 -27.28 1.05
CA ILE A 77 -14.66 -28.64 1.50
C ILE A 77 -15.61 -29.26 0.48
N GLN A 78 -15.13 -30.23 -0.28
CA GLN A 78 -15.90 -30.96 -1.29
C GLN A 78 -16.41 -32.32 -0.79
N TRP A 79 -16.01 -32.73 0.42
CA TRP A 79 -16.61 -33.84 1.14
C TRP A 79 -17.90 -33.44 1.86
N HIS A 80 -19.01 -34.09 1.51
CA HIS A 80 -20.30 -33.93 2.20
C HIS A 80 -21.13 -35.21 2.12
N ALA A 81 -22.28 -35.24 2.82
CA ALA A 81 -23.21 -36.37 2.77
C ALA A 81 -24.36 -36.04 1.81
N ASP A 82 -24.48 -36.79 0.71
CA ASP A 82 -25.51 -36.59 -0.31
C ASP A 82 -26.19 -37.91 -0.70
N SER A 83 -27.42 -37.80 -1.18
CA SER A 83 -28.19 -38.86 -1.84
C SER A 83 -27.78 -39.10 -3.30
N PHE A 84 -26.98 -38.21 -3.91
CA PHE A 84 -26.45 -38.36 -5.25
C PHE A 84 -25.57 -39.61 -5.37
N ASN A 85 -25.92 -40.52 -6.29
CA ASN A 85 -25.25 -41.82 -6.51
C ASN A 85 -25.08 -42.71 -5.25
N ALA A 86 -25.75 -42.38 -4.14
CA ALA A 86 -25.56 -43.03 -2.84
C ALA A 86 -25.83 -44.55 -2.86
N TYR A 87 -25.11 -45.30 -2.02
CA TYR A 87 -25.31 -46.74 -1.86
C TYR A 87 -26.65 -47.04 -1.16
N ALA A 88 -26.92 -46.38 -0.03
CA ALA A 88 -28.21 -46.40 0.63
C ALA A 88 -28.41 -45.13 1.48
N GLY A 89 -29.57 -44.48 1.39
CA GLY A 89 -29.79 -43.23 2.13
C GLY A 89 -28.98 -42.08 1.51
N ASN A 90 -28.01 -41.57 2.27
CA ASN A 90 -26.93 -40.72 1.79
C ASN A 90 -25.61 -41.52 1.80
N SER A 91 -24.63 -41.09 1.03
CA SER A 91 -23.24 -41.55 1.17
C SER A 91 -22.32 -40.34 1.34
N TRP A 92 -21.13 -40.54 1.89
CA TRP A 92 -20.08 -39.52 1.81
C TRP A 92 -19.62 -39.41 0.37
N TRP A 93 -19.66 -38.21 -0.19
CA TRP A 93 -19.25 -37.91 -1.55
C TRP A 93 -18.24 -36.76 -1.54
N CYS A 94 -17.15 -36.94 -2.27
CA CYS A 94 -16.21 -35.90 -2.65
C CYS A 94 -16.53 -35.41 -4.07
N GLY A 95 -17.17 -34.25 -4.17
CA GLY A 95 -17.65 -33.67 -5.42
C GLY A 95 -18.56 -32.46 -5.21
N ASP A 96 -18.61 -31.53 -6.16
CA ASP A 96 -19.52 -30.40 -6.17
C ASP A 96 -20.88 -30.79 -6.77
N PRO A 97 -22.00 -30.68 -6.02
CA PRO A 97 -23.36 -30.87 -6.53
C PRO A 97 -23.75 -29.98 -7.72
N ALA A 98 -23.09 -28.82 -7.92
CA ALA A 98 -23.34 -27.94 -9.06
C ALA A 98 -22.69 -28.45 -10.36
N LEU A 99 -21.52 -29.08 -10.26
CA LEU A 99 -20.85 -29.76 -11.39
C LEU A 99 -21.45 -31.16 -11.65
N GLY A 100 -21.87 -31.85 -10.59
CA GLY A 100 -22.29 -33.26 -10.63
C GLY A 100 -21.12 -34.25 -10.56
N GLY A 101 -19.95 -33.78 -10.13
CA GLY A 101 -18.69 -34.52 -10.04
C GLY A 101 -17.63 -33.66 -9.35
N TYR A 102 -16.39 -33.65 -9.84
CA TYR A 102 -15.27 -32.83 -9.32
C TYR A 102 -14.67 -31.92 -10.40
N ASP A 103 -13.93 -30.90 -9.95
CA ASP A 103 -13.13 -30.02 -10.81
C ASP A 103 -11.63 -30.37 -10.75
N ASN A 104 -10.85 -29.74 -11.61
CA ASN A 104 -9.40 -29.90 -11.69
C ASN A 104 -8.70 -29.45 -10.39
N HIS A 105 -7.54 -30.03 -10.11
CA HIS A 105 -6.59 -29.61 -9.08
C HIS A 105 -7.18 -29.56 -7.66
N TRP A 106 -7.77 -30.67 -7.21
CA TRP A 106 -8.31 -30.80 -5.85
C TRP A 106 -7.49 -31.78 -5.03
N LEU A 107 -7.26 -31.47 -3.75
CA LEU A 107 -6.91 -32.43 -2.72
C LEU A 107 -7.97 -32.40 -1.62
N GLN A 108 -8.49 -33.57 -1.22
CA GLN A 108 -9.65 -33.64 -0.34
C GLN A 108 -9.63 -34.89 0.56
N TYR A 109 -9.73 -34.68 1.87
CA TYR A 109 -9.74 -35.74 2.89
C TYR A 109 -11.02 -35.78 3.73
N LEU A 110 -11.57 -36.99 3.89
CA LEU A 110 -12.56 -37.35 4.90
C LEU A 110 -11.86 -38.09 6.05
N VAL A 111 -11.74 -37.45 7.21
CA VAL A 111 -10.86 -37.86 8.31
C VAL A 111 -11.66 -38.38 9.51
N SER A 112 -11.37 -39.59 9.95
CA SER A 112 -12.05 -40.22 11.09
C SER A 112 -11.75 -39.49 12.40
N PRO A 113 -12.63 -39.61 13.41
CA PRO A 113 -12.23 -39.29 14.78
C PRO A 113 -11.03 -40.12 15.24
N SER A 114 -10.42 -39.70 16.35
CA SER A 114 -9.40 -40.47 17.06
C SER A 114 -9.99 -41.76 17.65
N LEU A 115 -9.33 -42.89 17.40
CA LEU A 115 -9.77 -44.23 17.79
C LEU A 115 -8.72 -44.90 18.69
N ASP A 116 -9.18 -45.49 19.80
CA ASP A 116 -8.32 -46.21 20.75
C ASP A 116 -8.16 -47.69 20.35
N PHE A 117 -6.97 -48.03 19.83
CA PHE A 117 -6.56 -49.39 19.47
C PHE A 117 -5.77 -50.07 20.61
N SER A 118 -5.78 -49.54 21.84
CA SER A 118 -4.99 -50.08 22.98
C SER A 118 -5.40 -51.49 23.41
N SER A 119 -6.65 -51.89 23.15
CA SER A 119 -7.19 -53.21 23.55
C SER A 119 -7.74 -54.07 22.41
N VAL A 120 -7.57 -53.65 21.15
CA VAL A 120 -8.08 -54.41 19.99
C VAL A 120 -7.12 -55.51 19.54
N THR A 121 -7.65 -56.52 18.86
CA THR A 121 -6.95 -57.78 18.58
C THR A 121 -6.74 -58.10 17.10
N ASN A 122 -7.72 -57.78 16.25
CA ASN A 122 -7.65 -57.93 14.79
C ASN A 122 -8.52 -56.86 14.11
N PRO A 123 -8.17 -55.56 14.23
CA PRO A 123 -8.98 -54.49 13.68
C PRO A 123 -8.94 -54.51 12.14
N VAL A 124 -10.12 -54.50 11.53
CA VAL A 124 -10.32 -54.43 10.08
C VAL A 124 -11.20 -53.22 9.77
N LEU A 125 -10.78 -52.42 8.80
CA LEU A 125 -11.61 -51.38 8.20
C LEU A 125 -12.34 -51.97 6.99
N THR A 126 -13.65 -51.79 6.93
CA THR A 126 -14.50 -52.16 5.79
C THR A 126 -15.40 -50.98 5.43
N PHE A 127 -15.65 -50.77 4.13
CA PHE A 127 -16.59 -49.76 3.65
C PHE A 127 -17.11 -50.12 2.25
N LYS A 128 -18.23 -49.54 1.87
CA LYS A 128 -18.72 -49.48 0.49
C LYS A 128 -18.05 -48.33 -0.22
N MET A 129 -17.69 -48.55 -1.48
CA MET A 129 -16.93 -47.60 -2.26
C MET A 129 -17.44 -47.51 -3.70
N PHE A 130 -17.56 -46.29 -4.22
CA PHE A 130 -17.65 -46.03 -5.65
C PHE A 130 -16.64 -44.94 -5.99
N TYR A 131 -15.96 -45.07 -7.11
CA TYR A 131 -15.15 -44.00 -7.68
C TYR A 131 -15.27 -43.98 -9.21
N ALA A 132 -15.22 -42.78 -9.78
CA ALA A 132 -15.12 -42.52 -11.21
C ALA A 132 -14.28 -41.26 -11.40
N VAL A 133 -12.99 -41.47 -11.68
CA VAL A 133 -11.95 -40.43 -11.80
C VAL A 133 -11.18 -40.64 -13.11
N GLU A 134 -10.29 -39.73 -13.53
CA GLU A 134 -9.58 -39.89 -14.80
C GLU A 134 -8.88 -41.26 -14.91
N ALA A 135 -8.92 -41.85 -16.12
CA ALA A 135 -8.29 -43.11 -16.40
C ALA A 135 -6.79 -42.94 -16.72
N PRO A 136 -5.91 -43.79 -16.15
CA PRO A 136 -4.48 -43.77 -16.47
C PRO A 136 -4.18 -43.85 -17.96
N GLY A 137 -3.27 -43.01 -18.45
CA GLY A 137 -2.75 -43.07 -19.80
C GLY A 137 -2.05 -41.81 -20.32
N GLY A 138 -0.72 -41.81 -20.28
CA GLY A 138 0.13 -40.78 -20.92
C GLY A 138 0.99 -39.98 -19.95
N GLU A 139 0.94 -40.35 -18.67
CA GLU A 139 1.64 -39.76 -17.53
C GLU A 139 3.16 -39.70 -17.76
N PRO A 140 3.85 -38.68 -17.24
CA PRO A 140 5.31 -38.70 -17.14
C PRO A 140 5.75 -39.78 -16.14
N ALA A 141 6.78 -40.55 -16.50
CA ALA A 141 7.41 -41.46 -15.55
C ALA A 141 8.02 -40.66 -14.38
N PRO A 142 7.88 -41.11 -13.11
CA PRO A 142 7.56 -42.47 -12.69
C PRO A 142 6.06 -42.79 -12.48
N TYR A 143 5.15 -41.89 -12.80
CA TYR A 143 3.73 -42.00 -12.47
C TYR A 143 2.96 -42.97 -13.39
N ASP A 144 1.89 -43.58 -12.87
CA ASP A 144 1.05 -44.58 -13.55
C ASP A 144 -0.46 -44.43 -13.31
N GLY A 145 -0.89 -43.20 -12.97
CA GLY A 145 -2.28 -42.74 -12.99
C GLY A 145 -2.36 -41.23 -12.78
N TRP A 146 -3.28 -40.55 -13.45
CA TRP A 146 -3.54 -39.11 -13.30
C TRP A 146 -4.27 -38.82 -11.98
N ASP A 147 -5.60 -38.82 -11.99
CA ASP A 147 -6.45 -38.72 -10.80
C ASP A 147 -6.46 -39.99 -9.94
N GLY A 148 -6.70 -39.82 -8.64
CA GLY A 148 -6.67 -40.94 -7.71
C GLY A 148 -7.52 -40.79 -6.46
N CYS A 149 -7.97 -41.93 -5.94
CA CYS A 149 -8.45 -42.04 -4.56
C CYS A 149 -7.74 -43.17 -3.81
N ASN A 150 -7.49 -42.98 -2.52
CA ASN A 150 -6.81 -43.96 -1.65
C ASN A 150 -7.17 -43.75 -0.17
N VAL A 151 -6.60 -44.59 0.70
CA VAL A 151 -6.83 -44.54 2.15
C VAL A 151 -5.49 -44.47 2.88
N TRP A 152 -5.38 -43.59 3.87
CA TRP A 152 -4.19 -43.44 4.72
C TRP A 152 -4.54 -43.66 6.19
N ALA A 153 -3.52 -44.01 6.98
CA ALA A 153 -3.64 -44.13 8.43
C ALA A 153 -2.60 -43.26 9.15
N SER A 154 -3.00 -42.74 10.32
CA SER A 154 -2.13 -42.12 11.30
C SER A 154 -2.19 -42.91 12.61
N ILE A 155 -1.06 -43.03 13.31
CA ILE A 155 -0.93 -43.73 14.60
C ILE A 155 -0.50 -42.80 15.75
N ASN A 156 -0.57 -41.50 15.50
CA ASN A 156 -0.12 -40.41 16.36
C ASN A 156 -1.04 -39.18 16.23
N GLY A 157 -2.36 -39.40 16.17
CA GLY A 157 -3.36 -38.34 16.22
C GLY A 157 -3.48 -37.44 14.98
N GLY A 158 -2.84 -37.82 13.87
CA GLY A 158 -2.79 -37.03 12.64
C GLY A 158 -1.47 -36.30 12.41
N ALA A 159 -0.48 -36.41 13.31
CA ALA A 159 0.82 -35.73 13.16
C ALA A 159 1.69 -36.30 12.03
N THR A 160 1.46 -37.56 11.62
CA THR A 160 2.03 -38.15 10.40
C THR A 160 1.03 -39.11 9.78
N TRP A 161 0.97 -39.16 8.46
CA TRP A 161 0.08 -40.03 7.68
C TRP A 161 0.89 -40.94 6.74
N VAL A 162 0.41 -42.16 6.51
CA VAL A 162 1.00 -43.11 5.53
C VAL A 162 -0.12 -43.77 4.73
N PRO A 163 -0.03 -43.87 3.38
CA PRO A 163 -1.02 -44.59 2.59
C PRO A 163 -0.99 -46.08 2.96
N ILE A 164 -2.16 -46.65 3.23
CA ILE A 164 -2.30 -48.07 3.59
C ILE A 164 -2.77 -48.89 2.38
N MET A 165 -2.34 -50.14 2.31
CA MET A 165 -2.69 -51.03 1.19
C MET A 165 -4.00 -51.78 1.45
N PRO A 166 -4.95 -51.81 0.50
CA PRO A 166 -6.17 -52.59 0.62
C PRO A 166 -5.89 -54.10 0.56
N THR A 167 -6.70 -54.86 1.30
CA THR A 167 -6.85 -56.31 1.13
C THR A 167 -7.74 -56.61 -0.08
N LEU A 168 -8.77 -55.78 -0.31
CA LEU A 168 -9.52 -55.68 -1.56
C LEU A 168 -10.21 -54.30 -1.69
N PRO A 169 -10.55 -53.84 -2.91
CA PRO A 169 -9.89 -54.23 -4.16
C PRO A 169 -8.45 -53.69 -4.17
N ALA A 170 -7.52 -54.36 -4.85
CA ALA A 170 -6.16 -53.83 -4.97
C ALA A 170 -6.15 -52.45 -5.65
N TYR A 171 -5.23 -51.57 -5.24
CA TYR A 171 -4.94 -50.32 -5.97
C TYR A 171 -4.57 -50.64 -7.43
N THR A 172 -5.02 -49.79 -8.34
CA THR A 172 -4.79 -49.95 -9.79
C THR A 172 -3.47 -49.33 -10.23
N CYS A 173 -3.04 -48.29 -9.52
CA CYS A 173 -1.86 -47.48 -9.79
C CYS A 173 -0.89 -47.59 -8.60
N THR A 174 0.40 -47.57 -8.89
CA THR A 174 1.48 -47.66 -7.90
C THR A 174 2.08 -46.31 -7.53
N SER A 175 1.90 -45.30 -8.38
CA SER A 175 2.39 -43.93 -8.19
C SER A 175 1.45 -42.95 -8.90
N MET A 176 0.51 -42.36 -8.17
CA MET A 176 -0.41 -41.35 -8.70
C MET A 176 0.30 -40.02 -8.96
N TYR A 177 0.06 -39.45 -10.13
CA TYR A 177 0.60 -38.18 -10.60
C TYR A 177 0.00 -37.00 -9.82
N SER A 178 -1.33 -36.96 -9.68
CA SER A 178 -2.03 -35.97 -8.86
C SER A 178 -1.43 -35.87 -7.45
N PHE A 179 -1.43 -36.96 -6.66
CA PHE A 179 -0.82 -36.94 -5.33
C PHE A 179 0.69 -36.63 -5.32
N GLY A 180 1.47 -37.18 -6.27
CA GLY A 180 2.93 -37.22 -6.15
C GLY A 180 3.70 -36.11 -6.86
N PHE A 181 3.12 -35.53 -7.92
CA PHE A 181 3.70 -34.41 -8.67
C PHE A 181 2.96 -33.11 -8.33
N GLU A 182 1.64 -33.08 -8.51
CA GLU A 182 0.85 -31.84 -8.40
C GLU A 182 0.72 -31.37 -6.95
N TRP A 183 0.73 -32.31 -5.98
CA TRP A 183 0.67 -32.01 -4.54
C TRP A 183 1.95 -32.42 -3.80
N GLY A 184 3.10 -32.41 -4.48
CA GLY A 184 4.45 -32.58 -3.92
C GLY A 184 4.84 -33.95 -3.37
N MET A 185 3.90 -34.78 -2.90
CA MET A 185 4.11 -35.98 -2.03
C MET A 185 5.04 -37.07 -2.57
N GLY A 186 5.54 -36.90 -3.78
CA GLY A 186 6.57 -37.70 -4.40
C GLY A 186 6.05 -39.00 -5.03
N PRO A 187 6.93 -39.73 -5.70
CA PRO A 187 6.55 -40.98 -6.32
C PRO A 187 6.25 -42.08 -5.28
N ASN A 188 5.53 -43.10 -5.73
CA ASN A 188 5.08 -44.27 -4.95
C ASN A 188 3.92 -44.01 -3.97
N ILE A 189 3.09 -42.99 -4.20
CA ILE A 189 1.76 -42.87 -3.57
C ILE A 189 0.75 -43.70 -4.39
N PRO A 190 0.28 -44.87 -3.91
CA PRO A 190 -0.57 -45.76 -4.70
C PRO A 190 -2.06 -45.37 -4.56
N GLY A 191 -2.89 -45.80 -5.51
CA GLY A 191 -4.33 -45.52 -5.45
C GLY A 191 -5.18 -46.26 -6.47
N TRP A 192 -6.49 -45.99 -6.42
CA TRP A 192 -7.43 -46.36 -7.46
C TRP A 192 -7.66 -45.18 -8.41
N GLY A 193 -7.43 -45.41 -9.70
CA GLY A 193 -7.72 -44.48 -10.81
C GLY A 193 -8.71 -45.11 -11.79
N ALA A 194 -9.15 -44.36 -12.80
CA ALA A 194 -10.29 -44.71 -13.67
C ALA A 194 -11.61 -44.89 -12.90
N ALA A 195 -12.48 -45.79 -13.36
CA ALA A 195 -13.78 -46.05 -12.75
C ALA A 195 -13.90 -47.46 -12.14
N SER A 196 -14.44 -47.51 -10.92
CA SER A 196 -14.82 -48.71 -10.18
C SER A 196 -15.79 -49.65 -10.92
N GLY A 197 -16.59 -49.10 -11.85
CA GLY A 197 -17.63 -49.81 -12.57
C GLY A 197 -18.93 -50.04 -11.76
N GLY A 198 -19.03 -49.44 -10.57
CA GLY A 198 -20.16 -49.57 -9.66
C GLY A 198 -19.71 -49.67 -8.20
N TRP A 199 -20.67 -49.70 -7.27
CA TRP A 199 -20.39 -49.85 -5.84
C TRP A 199 -19.74 -51.21 -5.54
N VAL A 200 -18.57 -51.17 -4.88
CA VAL A 200 -17.76 -52.33 -4.49
C VAL A 200 -17.47 -52.34 -2.98
N ASP A 201 -17.07 -53.50 -2.46
CA ASP A 201 -16.58 -53.66 -1.09
C ASP A 201 -15.08 -53.35 -1.01
N ALA A 202 -14.68 -52.52 -0.05
CA ALA A 202 -13.29 -52.25 0.28
C ALA A 202 -12.94 -52.77 1.70
N GLU A 203 -11.76 -53.36 1.87
CA GLU A 203 -11.28 -53.94 3.14
C GLU A 203 -9.79 -53.65 3.36
N PHE A 204 -9.41 -53.23 4.57
CA PHE A 204 -8.05 -52.93 4.98
C PHE A 204 -7.70 -53.58 6.33
N ASN A 205 -6.50 -54.15 6.43
CA ASN A 205 -5.99 -54.73 7.67
C ASN A 205 -5.25 -53.68 8.50
N LEU A 206 -5.76 -53.35 9.69
CA LEU A 206 -5.19 -52.32 10.57
C LEU A 206 -4.34 -52.89 11.71
N SER A 207 -3.91 -54.17 11.62
CA SER A 207 -3.15 -54.84 12.70
C SER A 207 -1.82 -54.16 13.06
N ALA A 208 -1.26 -53.35 12.15
CA ALA A 208 -0.06 -52.54 12.41
C ALA A 208 -0.28 -51.44 13.47
N ALA A 209 -1.54 -51.02 13.68
CA ALA A 209 -1.93 -49.98 14.63
C ALA A 209 -2.36 -50.53 16.01
N ILE A 210 -2.32 -51.85 16.25
CA ILE A 210 -2.66 -52.45 17.54
C ILE A 210 -1.77 -51.87 18.67
N GLY A 211 -2.39 -51.51 19.80
CA GLY A 211 -1.71 -50.93 20.95
C GLY A 211 -1.49 -49.42 20.89
N ARG A 212 -2.09 -48.72 19.90
CA ARG A 212 -2.01 -47.25 19.75
C ARG A 212 -3.29 -46.59 20.28
N PRO A 213 -3.20 -45.54 21.12
CA PRO A 213 -4.40 -44.93 21.72
C PRO A 213 -5.06 -43.85 20.84
N ASP A 214 -4.43 -43.48 19.72
CA ASP A 214 -4.79 -42.30 18.93
C ASP A 214 -4.57 -42.58 17.42
N VAL A 215 -5.39 -43.49 16.90
CA VAL A 215 -5.38 -43.90 15.49
C VAL A 215 -6.43 -43.11 14.73
N LYS A 216 -6.09 -42.61 13.54
CA LYS A 216 -7.03 -41.99 12.60
C LYS A 216 -6.89 -42.61 11.22
N ILE A 217 -7.97 -42.61 10.46
CA ILE A 217 -8.04 -43.02 9.05
C ILE A 217 -8.47 -41.79 8.24
N ARG A 218 -7.88 -41.56 7.06
CA ARG A 218 -8.40 -40.61 6.07
C ARG A 218 -8.69 -41.31 4.75
N PHE A 219 -9.85 -41.02 4.18
CA PHE A 219 -10.17 -41.32 2.78
C PHE A 219 -9.76 -40.10 1.97
N ALA A 220 -8.96 -40.30 0.93
CA ALA A 220 -8.42 -39.22 0.13
C ALA A 220 -8.89 -39.32 -1.32
N PHE A 221 -9.21 -38.17 -1.88
CA PHE A 221 -9.41 -37.94 -3.30
C PHE A 221 -8.43 -36.85 -3.77
N CYS A 222 -7.88 -37.02 -4.95
CA CYS A 222 -6.95 -36.08 -5.57
C CYS A 222 -7.18 -36.03 -7.08
N SER A 223 -7.23 -34.82 -7.65
CA SER A 223 -7.24 -34.57 -9.10
C SER A 223 -6.05 -33.73 -9.56
N ASP A 224 -5.61 -33.96 -10.79
CA ASP A 224 -4.58 -33.13 -11.44
C ASP A 224 -5.20 -31.86 -12.08
N PRO A 225 -4.39 -30.91 -12.61
CA PRO A 225 -4.89 -29.68 -13.24
C PRO A 225 -5.69 -29.84 -14.54
N ALA A 226 -6.08 -31.06 -14.96
CA ALA A 226 -6.74 -31.29 -16.24
C ALA A 226 -7.85 -32.35 -16.18
N TYR A 227 -8.70 -32.36 -17.22
CA TYR A 227 -9.62 -33.45 -17.54
C TYR A 227 -10.59 -33.90 -16.42
N CYS A 228 -11.32 -32.95 -15.84
CA CYS A 228 -12.32 -33.22 -14.81
C CYS A 228 -13.73 -33.52 -15.37
N THR A 229 -14.76 -33.38 -14.51
CA THR A 229 -16.18 -33.61 -14.85
C THR A 229 -16.69 -32.70 -15.97
N ILE A 230 -16.07 -31.54 -16.18
CA ILE A 230 -16.45 -30.62 -17.26
C ILE A 230 -16.12 -31.19 -18.64
N ASP A 231 -15.05 -31.99 -18.73
CA ASP A 231 -14.57 -32.65 -19.95
C ASP A 231 -15.27 -34.00 -20.19
N ASP A 232 -15.44 -34.80 -19.13
CA ASP A 232 -16.25 -36.03 -19.16
C ASP A 232 -17.24 -36.09 -17.97
N PRO A 233 -18.54 -35.79 -18.19
CA PRO A 233 -19.59 -35.85 -17.16
C PRO A 233 -19.89 -37.26 -16.59
N SER A 234 -19.12 -38.29 -16.93
CA SER A 234 -19.14 -39.60 -16.27
C SER A 234 -18.08 -39.76 -15.17
N LEU A 235 -17.17 -38.78 -15.04
CA LEU A 235 -16.28 -38.61 -13.90
C LEU A 235 -17.11 -37.98 -12.78
N LEU A 236 -17.19 -38.65 -11.62
CA LEU A 236 -18.09 -38.28 -10.52
C LEU A 236 -17.35 -38.08 -9.19
N GLY A 237 -16.05 -38.33 -9.15
CA GLY A 237 -15.24 -38.24 -7.94
C GLY A 237 -15.31 -39.50 -7.11
N PHE A 238 -15.29 -39.33 -5.77
CA PHE A 238 -15.11 -40.43 -4.82
C PHE A 238 -16.25 -40.52 -3.81
N PHE A 239 -16.76 -41.73 -3.58
CA PHE A 239 -17.89 -42.01 -2.69
C PHE A 239 -17.56 -43.14 -1.72
N VAL A 240 -17.95 -42.95 -0.46
CA VAL A 240 -17.71 -43.86 0.67
C VAL A 240 -18.98 -43.99 1.51
N ASP A 241 -19.33 -45.22 1.89
CA ASP A 241 -20.53 -45.52 2.69
C ASP A 241 -20.31 -46.78 3.56
N ASP A 242 -21.22 -47.08 4.49
CA ASP A 242 -21.16 -48.25 5.39
C ASP A 242 -19.78 -48.41 6.08
N VAL A 243 -19.14 -47.30 6.49
CA VAL A 243 -17.79 -47.34 7.06
C VAL A 243 -17.84 -47.99 8.44
N SER A 244 -17.06 -49.06 8.61
CA SER A 244 -16.94 -49.79 9.87
C SER A 244 -15.49 -50.13 10.18
N ILE A 245 -15.10 -49.97 11.44
CA ILE A 245 -13.84 -50.51 11.99
C ILE A 245 -14.20 -51.43 13.15
N ASP A 246 -13.94 -52.73 12.97
CA ASP A 246 -14.36 -53.77 13.91
C ASP A 246 -13.25 -54.82 14.08
N ASP A 247 -13.12 -55.39 15.29
CA ASP A 247 -12.17 -56.48 15.58
C ASP A 247 -12.83 -57.83 15.89
N GLY A 248 -14.15 -57.91 15.72
CA GLY A 248 -15.02 -59.05 16.06
C GLY A 248 -15.48 -59.08 17.52
N ALA A 249 -14.90 -58.25 18.39
CA ALA A 249 -15.31 -58.07 19.78
C ALA A 249 -15.72 -56.62 20.10
N THR A 250 -15.11 -55.66 19.41
CA THR A 250 -15.34 -54.21 19.58
C THR A 250 -15.55 -53.57 18.21
N ASN A 251 -16.68 -52.90 18.06
CA ASN A 251 -16.88 -51.93 16.98
C ASN A 251 -16.34 -50.57 17.45
N LEU A 252 -15.32 -50.06 16.74
CA LEU A 252 -14.63 -48.81 17.06
C LEU A 252 -15.21 -47.61 16.32
N LEU A 253 -15.74 -47.83 15.11
CA LEU A 253 -16.34 -46.84 14.25
C LEU A 253 -17.45 -47.50 13.45
N SER A 254 -18.61 -46.83 13.35
CA SER A 254 -19.67 -47.16 12.40
C SER A 254 -20.32 -45.86 11.91
N ASN A 255 -20.40 -45.67 10.59
CA ASN A 255 -20.94 -44.48 9.95
C ASN A 255 -21.47 -44.80 8.53
N ASP A 256 -22.74 -44.49 8.30
CA ASP A 256 -23.54 -44.74 7.09
C ASP A 256 -24.03 -43.42 6.44
N ALA A 257 -23.36 -42.29 6.73
CA ALA A 257 -23.70 -40.92 6.31
C ALA A 257 -25.13 -40.41 6.64
N ASP A 258 -26.03 -41.24 7.19
CA ASP A 258 -27.44 -40.94 7.47
C ASP A 258 -27.69 -40.19 8.80
N GLY A 259 -26.63 -39.61 9.38
CA GLY A 259 -26.73 -38.52 10.37
C GLY A 259 -26.60 -38.90 11.85
N VAL A 260 -26.05 -40.06 12.20
CA VAL A 260 -25.56 -40.35 13.57
C VAL A 260 -24.32 -41.26 13.56
N ALA A 261 -23.11 -40.68 13.52
CA ALA A 261 -21.90 -41.48 13.70
C ALA A 261 -21.59 -41.79 15.18
N PHE A 262 -20.95 -42.93 15.43
CA PHE A 262 -20.31 -43.26 16.71
C PHE A 262 -18.88 -43.72 16.44
N PRO A 263 -17.84 -43.14 17.09
CA PRO A 263 -17.88 -42.34 18.32
C PRO A 263 -18.14 -40.82 18.15
N SER A 264 -17.94 -40.30 16.94
CA SER A 264 -18.34 -38.95 16.49
C SER A 264 -18.26 -38.87 14.97
N ASP A 265 -18.80 -37.81 14.37
CA ASP A 265 -18.81 -37.62 12.91
C ASP A 265 -17.38 -37.44 12.33
N PHE A 266 -17.23 -37.68 11.04
CA PHE A 266 -16.01 -37.38 10.29
C PHE A 266 -15.74 -35.88 10.27
N THR A 267 -14.46 -35.50 10.20
CA THR A 267 -14.03 -34.13 9.88
C THR A 267 -13.51 -34.07 8.47
N PHE A 268 -13.67 -32.91 7.82
CA PHE A 268 -13.11 -32.66 6.50
C PHE A 268 -11.82 -31.86 6.63
N ASP A 269 -10.92 -32.06 5.69
CA ASP A 269 -9.58 -31.49 5.63
C ASP A 269 -9.20 -31.47 4.14
N THR A 270 -8.71 -30.37 3.59
CA THR A 270 -8.29 -30.32 2.18
C THR A 270 -6.84 -30.80 2.03
N GLY A 271 -6.08 -30.92 3.12
CA GLY A 271 -4.66 -31.26 3.08
C GLY A 271 -3.72 -30.10 2.82
N GLU A 272 -4.30 -28.95 2.54
CA GLU A 272 -3.67 -27.66 2.26
C GLU A 272 -3.34 -26.93 3.57
N SER A 273 -2.37 -26.03 3.53
CA SER A 273 -2.23 -25.02 4.58
C SER A 273 -3.25 -23.90 4.39
N SER A 274 -4.54 -24.15 4.68
CA SER A 274 -5.61 -23.17 4.49
C SER A 274 -5.51 -21.97 5.44
N GLY A 275 -5.61 -20.76 4.91
CA GLY A 275 -5.56 -19.48 5.62
C GLY A 275 -5.17 -18.32 4.70
N ASP A 276 -5.50 -17.08 5.10
CA ASP A 276 -4.91 -15.87 4.52
C ASP A 276 -3.58 -15.60 5.26
N PHE A 277 -2.45 -15.68 4.56
CA PHE A 277 -1.09 -15.43 5.06
C PHE A 277 -0.51 -14.10 4.57
N TRP A 278 -1.18 -13.46 3.61
CA TRP A 278 -1.02 -12.03 3.37
C TRP A 278 -1.44 -11.21 4.59
N THR A 279 -0.50 -10.43 5.13
CA THR A 279 -0.74 -9.45 6.19
C THR A 279 -0.02 -8.15 5.87
N MET A 280 -0.61 -7.03 6.30
CA MET A 280 0.14 -5.79 6.45
C MET A 280 1.22 -5.99 7.52
N THR A 281 2.44 -5.55 7.24
CA THR A 281 3.59 -5.69 8.13
C THR A 281 4.38 -4.39 8.25
N THR A 282 5.14 -4.27 9.34
CA THR A 282 6.17 -3.23 9.54
C THR A 282 7.55 -3.87 9.76
N GLN A 283 7.73 -5.12 9.32
CA GLN A 283 8.97 -5.89 9.48
C GLN A 283 10.04 -5.46 8.46
N SER A 284 9.60 -5.18 7.24
CA SER A 284 10.39 -4.64 6.13
C SER A 284 9.42 -3.88 5.21
N SER A 285 9.86 -2.76 4.65
CA SER A 285 9.14 -1.97 3.64
C SER A 285 10.18 -1.28 2.75
N HIS A 286 9.81 -0.99 1.51
CA HIS A 286 10.52 -0.03 0.67
C HIS A 286 10.07 1.40 1.03
N SER A 287 8.79 1.57 1.29
CA SER A 287 8.17 2.81 1.77
C SER A 287 8.33 3.00 3.29
N ALA A 288 7.70 4.04 3.86
CA ALA A 288 8.14 4.66 5.11
C ALA A 288 7.95 3.84 6.41
N THR A 289 7.00 2.90 6.43
CA THR A 289 6.58 2.15 7.61
C THR A 289 5.85 0.83 7.35
N ASN A 290 5.15 0.66 6.22
CA ASN A 290 4.25 -0.48 5.98
C ASN A 290 4.53 -1.15 4.63
N SER A 291 4.31 -2.47 4.56
CA SER A 291 4.23 -3.21 3.29
C SER A 291 3.28 -4.39 3.43
N MET A 292 3.04 -5.11 2.33
CA MET A 292 2.28 -6.36 2.34
C MET A 292 3.23 -7.57 2.33
N LEU A 293 3.16 -8.41 3.36
CA LEU A 293 3.94 -9.65 3.49
C LEU A 293 3.03 -10.87 3.32
N ASN A 294 3.44 -11.82 2.48
CA ASN A 294 3.00 -13.21 2.57
C ASN A 294 3.98 -14.03 3.42
N ASP A 295 3.54 -14.37 4.64
CA ASP A 295 4.30 -15.20 5.58
C ASP A 295 4.05 -16.70 5.28
N HIS A 296 4.83 -17.25 4.35
CA HIS A 296 4.77 -18.68 4.00
C HIS A 296 5.64 -19.57 4.91
N GLU A 297 6.21 -19.07 6.02
CA GLU A 297 7.16 -19.85 6.85
C GLU A 297 6.49 -21.12 7.44
N GLY A 298 6.80 -22.29 6.86
CA GLY A 298 6.20 -23.57 7.24
C GLY A 298 4.79 -23.81 6.71
N HIS A 299 4.37 -23.05 5.69
CA HIS A 299 3.08 -23.18 5.01
C HIS A 299 3.25 -23.85 3.64
N TYR A 300 3.02 -25.16 3.63
CA TYR A 300 3.20 -26.07 2.47
C TYR A 300 1.92 -26.25 1.67
N ASN A 301 2.05 -26.53 0.37
CA ASN A 301 0.96 -26.60 -0.61
C ASN A 301 0.06 -25.35 -0.50
N LEU A 302 0.66 -24.16 -0.36
CA LEU A 302 -0.09 -22.92 -0.19
C LEU A 302 -0.46 -22.33 -1.56
N SER A 303 -1.59 -21.64 -1.63
CA SER A 303 -1.94 -20.83 -2.79
C SER A 303 -2.66 -19.56 -2.37
N ASP A 304 -1.95 -18.60 -1.81
CA ASP A 304 -2.53 -17.44 -1.12
C ASP A 304 -2.28 -16.12 -1.87
N ALA A 305 -3.29 -15.25 -1.92
CA ALA A 305 -3.30 -14.13 -2.84
C ALA A 305 -3.73 -12.77 -2.25
N LEU A 306 -2.94 -11.74 -2.55
CA LEU A 306 -3.25 -10.34 -2.35
C LEU A 306 -3.94 -9.80 -3.60
N VAL A 307 -5.15 -9.27 -3.45
CA VAL A 307 -5.99 -8.78 -4.55
C VAL A 307 -6.26 -7.29 -4.40
N SER A 308 -5.95 -6.53 -5.45
CA SER A 308 -6.15 -5.08 -5.54
C SER A 308 -7.63 -4.65 -5.62
N PRO A 309 -7.93 -3.36 -5.38
CA PRO A 309 -9.16 -2.70 -5.83
C PRO A 309 -9.32 -2.77 -7.37
N TRP A 310 -10.47 -2.31 -7.88
CA TRP A 310 -10.66 -2.16 -9.33
C TRP A 310 -9.87 -0.95 -9.86
N ILE A 311 -9.21 -1.14 -11.01
CA ILE A 311 -8.36 -0.17 -11.70
C ILE A 311 -8.93 0.06 -13.10
N GLU A 312 -9.27 1.31 -13.45
CA GLU A 312 -9.68 1.67 -14.82
C GLU A 312 -8.45 1.73 -15.75
N VAL A 313 -8.42 0.90 -16.80
CA VAL A 313 -7.35 0.89 -17.81
C VAL A 313 -7.78 1.76 -19.01
N PRO A 314 -7.10 2.88 -19.32
CA PRO A 314 -7.49 3.74 -20.44
C PRO A 314 -7.40 3.04 -21.80
N GLU A 315 -8.27 3.41 -22.74
CA GLU A 315 -8.30 2.88 -24.12
C GLU A 315 -7.23 3.58 -24.99
N ASP A 316 -6.62 2.83 -25.93
CA ASP A 316 -5.66 3.32 -26.93
C ASP A 316 -4.34 3.97 -26.39
N VAL A 317 -3.84 3.53 -25.22
CA VAL A 317 -2.58 4.04 -24.60
C VAL A 317 -1.63 2.92 -24.17
N ASN A 318 -0.36 3.26 -23.93
CA ASN A 318 0.64 2.31 -23.41
C ASN A 318 0.63 2.20 -21.87
N VAL A 319 -0.27 1.39 -21.31
CA VAL A 319 -0.34 1.13 -19.85
C VAL A 319 0.68 0.07 -19.42
N LYS A 320 1.45 0.41 -18.38
CA LYS A 320 2.38 -0.46 -17.65
C LYS A 320 2.07 -0.47 -16.16
N PHE A 321 2.63 -1.43 -15.43
CA PHE A 321 2.63 -1.46 -13.98
C PHE A 321 4.03 -1.80 -13.44
N ARG A 322 4.26 -1.43 -12.18
CA ARG A 322 5.44 -1.79 -11.39
C ARG A 322 5.05 -1.94 -9.92
N PHE A 323 5.91 -2.57 -9.15
CA PHE A 323 5.79 -2.73 -7.71
C PHE A 323 7.17 -3.05 -7.16
N TRP A 324 7.47 -2.57 -5.96
CA TRP A 324 8.66 -2.97 -5.23
C TRP A 324 8.41 -4.31 -4.54
N LEU A 325 9.45 -5.13 -4.47
CA LEU A 325 9.40 -6.42 -3.80
C LEU A 325 10.67 -6.71 -2.99
N TRP A 326 10.49 -7.49 -1.93
CA TRP A 326 11.55 -8.25 -1.29
C TRP A 326 11.12 -9.71 -1.31
N CYS A 327 11.86 -10.56 -2.01
CA CYS A 327 11.57 -11.98 -2.15
C CYS A 327 12.69 -12.78 -1.48
N ASN A 328 12.34 -13.47 -0.39
CA ASN A 328 13.20 -14.46 0.24
C ASN A 328 12.43 -15.78 0.37
N MET A 329 12.00 -16.30 -0.79
CA MET A 329 11.51 -17.66 -0.99
C MET A 329 12.73 -18.51 -1.35
N LEU A 330 13.00 -19.60 -0.62
CA LEU A 330 14.31 -20.25 -0.62
C LEU A 330 14.37 -21.67 -1.21
N ASP A 331 13.25 -22.25 -1.64
CA ASP A 331 13.22 -23.57 -2.29
C ASP A 331 13.62 -23.50 -3.78
N PHE A 332 14.84 -23.00 -4.02
CA PHE A 332 15.55 -23.06 -5.30
C PHE A 332 16.84 -23.87 -5.14
N ASP A 333 16.70 -25.19 -5.02
CA ASP A 333 17.82 -26.12 -4.79
C ASP A 333 18.54 -26.51 -6.10
N GLY A 334 17.82 -26.53 -7.22
CA GLY A 334 18.35 -26.82 -8.55
C GLY A 334 18.84 -28.26 -8.78
N ASP A 335 18.34 -29.25 -8.03
CA ASP A 335 18.72 -30.67 -8.17
C ASP A 335 18.18 -31.34 -9.45
N GLY A 336 17.14 -30.76 -10.06
CA GLY A 336 16.48 -31.27 -11.25
C GLY A 336 15.59 -32.50 -11.01
N ASN A 337 14.96 -32.61 -9.84
CA ASN A 337 14.04 -33.69 -9.46
C ASN A 337 12.64 -33.59 -10.10
N ASN A 338 12.32 -32.45 -10.73
CA ASN A 338 11.06 -32.14 -11.41
C ASN A 338 9.84 -31.81 -10.50
N SER A 339 10.00 -31.46 -9.22
CA SER A 339 8.93 -30.81 -8.42
C SER A 339 8.69 -29.35 -8.83
N LEU A 340 7.71 -28.68 -8.21
CA LEU A 340 7.34 -27.30 -8.50
C LEU A 340 8.04 -26.37 -7.49
N GLU A 341 9.23 -25.85 -7.87
CA GLU A 341 9.95 -24.80 -7.13
C GLU A 341 8.98 -23.69 -6.65
N ASP A 342 9.07 -23.32 -5.37
CA ASP A 342 8.31 -22.23 -4.74
C ASP A 342 8.31 -20.96 -5.61
N TYR A 343 7.14 -20.35 -5.85
CA TYR A 343 7.04 -19.22 -6.77
C TYR A 343 5.91 -18.24 -6.44
N TYR A 344 6.01 -17.04 -7.01
CA TYR A 344 4.95 -16.05 -6.99
C TYR A 344 4.63 -15.57 -8.42
N HIS A 345 3.40 -15.12 -8.61
CA HIS A 345 2.96 -14.60 -9.90
C HIS A 345 1.96 -13.46 -9.75
N VAL A 346 1.94 -12.59 -10.76
CA VAL A 346 0.96 -11.51 -10.90
C VAL A 346 -0.04 -11.89 -11.99
N GLU A 347 -1.32 -11.83 -11.62
CA GLU A 347 -2.45 -12.14 -12.48
C GLU A 347 -3.38 -10.93 -12.63
N VAL A 348 -4.14 -10.90 -13.73
CA VAL A 348 -5.12 -9.86 -14.03
C VAL A 348 -6.50 -10.47 -14.31
N SER A 349 -7.57 -9.77 -13.92
CA SER A 349 -8.96 -10.18 -14.19
C SER A 349 -9.85 -8.99 -14.53
N THR A 350 -10.77 -9.17 -15.49
CA THR A 350 -11.79 -8.19 -15.88
C THR A 350 -13.18 -8.46 -15.28
N ASP A 351 -13.37 -9.58 -14.58
CA ASP A 351 -14.64 -9.96 -13.94
C ASP A 351 -14.51 -10.38 -12.46
N GLY A 352 -13.28 -10.51 -11.95
CA GLY A 352 -12.95 -10.95 -10.60
C GLY A 352 -13.07 -12.46 -10.38
N VAL A 353 -13.36 -13.24 -11.43
CA VAL A 353 -13.61 -14.70 -11.39
C VAL A 353 -12.58 -15.44 -12.24
N VAL A 354 -12.34 -15.00 -13.47
CA VAL A 354 -11.34 -15.57 -14.39
C VAL A 354 -10.07 -14.74 -14.32
N TRP A 355 -8.93 -15.37 -14.04
CA TRP A 355 -7.64 -14.73 -13.86
C TRP A 355 -6.64 -15.21 -14.94
N GLU A 356 -5.86 -14.27 -15.48
CA GLU A 356 -4.82 -14.52 -16.48
C GLU A 356 -3.46 -14.13 -15.89
N ALA A 357 -2.51 -15.06 -15.83
CA ALA A 357 -1.15 -14.78 -15.35
C ALA A 357 -0.39 -13.89 -16.35
N VAL A 358 0.01 -12.70 -15.91
CA VAL A 358 0.82 -11.78 -16.72
C VAL A 358 2.30 -11.97 -16.44
N PHE A 359 2.73 -12.20 -15.21
CA PHE A 359 4.15 -12.28 -14.81
C PHE A 359 4.33 -13.39 -13.78
N TYR A 360 5.43 -14.16 -13.80
CA TYR A 360 5.77 -15.09 -12.71
C TYR A 360 7.27 -15.21 -12.46
N ASP A 361 7.63 -15.50 -11.21
CA ASP A 361 9.02 -15.63 -10.76
C ASP A 361 9.19 -16.62 -9.58
N TYR A 362 10.29 -17.37 -9.60
CA TYR A 362 10.67 -18.39 -8.62
C TYR A 362 11.48 -17.81 -7.44
N GLY A 363 11.68 -16.49 -7.39
CA GLY A 363 12.28 -15.83 -6.22
C GLY A 363 13.78 -16.08 -6.01
N ASP A 364 14.48 -16.61 -7.02
CA ASP A 364 15.93 -16.89 -6.96
C ASP A 364 16.71 -15.70 -6.40
N ILE A 365 17.65 -15.98 -5.50
CA ILE A 365 18.40 -14.96 -4.74
C ILE A 365 19.19 -13.96 -5.62
N THR A 366 19.35 -14.22 -6.92
CA THR A 366 20.00 -13.35 -7.89
C THR A 366 19.04 -12.46 -8.70
N ARG A 367 17.74 -12.45 -8.36
CA ARG A 367 16.68 -11.64 -8.97
C ARG A 367 16.43 -10.32 -8.23
N PRO A 368 15.76 -9.34 -8.86
CA PRO A 368 15.14 -8.22 -8.16
C PRO A 368 14.30 -8.72 -6.98
N GLY A 369 14.44 -8.09 -5.81
CA GLY A 369 13.83 -8.52 -4.55
C GLY A 369 14.62 -9.61 -3.82
N GLY A 370 15.45 -10.38 -4.53
CA GLY A 370 16.18 -11.53 -4.00
C GLY A 370 17.16 -11.19 -2.88
N ALA A 371 17.49 -12.18 -2.05
CA ALA A 371 18.34 -12.02 -0.85
C ALA A 371 19.76 -11.43 -1.09
N LEU A 372 20.23 -11.30 -2.33
CA LEU A 372 21.49 -10.61 -2.67
C LEU A 372 21.32 -9.12 -3.04
N PHE A 373 20.10 -8.69 -3.34
CA PHE A 373 19.76 -7.34 -3.82
C PHE A 373 18.97 -6.55 -2.77
N GLY A 374 18.10 -7.21 -2.01
CA GLY A 374 17.16 -6.57 -1.09
C GLY A 374 15.94 -6.03 -1.83
N TRP A 375 15.31 -4.97 -1.33
CA TRP A 375 14.17 -4.33 -2.00
C TRP A 375 14.58 -3.84 -3.38
N ASP A 376 13.88 -4.32 -4.40
CA ASP A 376 14.12 -3.99 -5.81
C ASP A 376 12.81 -4.15 -6.61
N TRP A 377 12.84 -3.86 -7.90
CA TRP A 377 11.69 -4.06 -8.80
C TRP A 377 12.11 -4.50 -10.20
N TYR A 378 11.15 -4.99 -10.99
CA TYR A 378 11.38 -5.41 -12.37
C TYR A 378 11.13 -4.24 -13.34
N GLU A 379 12.15 -3.86 -14.11
CA GLU A 379 12.00 -2.84 -15.16
C GLU A 379 11.22 -3.40 -16.36
N PRO A 380 10.25 -2.65 -16.94
CA PRO A 380 9.55 -3.00 -18.17
C PRO A 380 10.44 -3.18 -19.41
N GLY A 381 11.02 -4.36 -19.55
CA GLY A 381 12.11 -4.67 -20.48
C GLY A 381 12.94 -5.86 -20.01
N ASP A 382 12.93 -6.14 -18.71
CA ASP A 382 13.72 -7.21 -18.11
C ASP A 382 13.22 -8.59 -18.54
N PRO A 383 14.12 -9.46 -19.04
CA PRO A 383 13.72 -10.75 -19.58
C PRO A 383 13.49 -11.78 -18.46
N PHE A 384 12.24 -11.90 -18.01
CA PHE A 384 11.79 -13.05 -17.22
C PHE A 384 10.39 -13.56 -17.61
N ASN A 385 10.03 -14.77 -17.16
CA ASN A 385 9.00 -15.58 -17.82
C ASN A 385 7.60 -14.91 -17.80
N GLY A 386 7.01 -14.71 -18.99
CA GLY A 386 5.69 -14.11 -19.16
C GLY A 386 5.74 -12.75 -19.88
N ASN A 387 4.96 -11.79 -19.39
CA ASN A 387 4.85 -10.41 -19.86
C ASN A 387 6.08 -9.59 -19.43
N ILE A 388 7.19 -9.77 -20.15
CA ILE A 388 8.46 -9.02 -20.01
C ILE A 388 8.34 -7.48 -20.14
N GLN A 389 7.14 -6.94 -20.29
CA GLN A 389 6.88 -5.50 -20.40
C GLN A 389 6.03 -4.95 -19.25
N LEU A 390 5.59 -5.81 -18.32
CA LEU A 390 4.65 -5.47 -17.24
C LEU A 390 3.49 -4.60 -17.76
N SER A 391 2.90 -4.97 -18.90
CA SER A 391 1.95 -4.13 -19.62
C SER A 391 0.50 -4.57 -19.46
N LEU A 392 -0.39 -3.61 -19.21
CA LEU A 392 -1.85 -3.81 -19.17
C LEU A 392 -2.56 -3.23 -20.41
N SER A 393 -1.82 -2.73 -21.41
CA SER A 393 -2.38 -2.11 -22.62
C SER A 393 -3.37 -3.00 -23.39
N ALA A 394 -3.28 -4.33 -23.22
CA ALA A 394 -4.22 -5.29 -23.80
C ALA A 394 -5.66 -5.18 -23.23
N TYR A 395 -5.83 -4.58 -22.06
CA TYR A 395 -7.11 -4.42 -21.35
C TYR A 395 -7.72 -3.01 -21.49
N GLY A 396 -7.15 -2.15 -22.34
CA GLY A 396 -7.62 -0.77 -22.53
C GLY A 396 -9.13 -0.64 -22.76
N GLY A 397 -9.76 0.29 -22.05
CA GLY A 397 -11.21 0.50 -22.03
C GLY A 397 -11.99 -0.40 -21.06
N GLN A 398 -11.31 -1.15 -20.18
CA GLN A 398 -11.93 -2.04 -19.19
C GLN A 398 -11.47 -1.70 -17.76
N GLU A 399 -12.27 -2.07 -16.76
CA GLU A 399 -11.81 -2.18 -15.37
C GLU A 399 -11.12 -3.52 -15.17
N VAL A 400 -10.00 -3.53 -14.45
CA VAL A 400 -9.27 -4.75 -14.07
C VAL A 400 -9.01 -4.82 -12.57
N LYS A 401 -8.75 -6.01 -12.06
CA LYS A 401 -8.01 -6.22 -10.81
C LYS A 401 -6.68 -6.88 -11.12
N LEU A 402 -5.65 -6.51 -10.35
CA LEU A 402 -4.39 -7.24 -10.21
C LEU A 402 -4.41 -8.13 -8.96
N ARG A 403 -3.71 -9.26 -9.01
CA ARG A 403 -3.53 -10.23 -7.93
C ARG A 403 -2.09 -10.70 -7.86
N TRP A 404 -1.45 -10.59 -6.70
CA TRP A 404 -0.16 -11.21 -6.38
C TRP A 404 -0.45 -12.48 -5.62
N ARG A 405 -0.05 -13.63 -6.15
CA ARG A 405 -0.32 -14.94 -5.55
C ARG A 405 0.99 -15.68 -5.32
N VAL A 406 1.16 -16.17 -4.09
CA VAL A 406 2.27 -17.04 -3.66
C VAL A 406 1.79 -18.47 -3.75
N ILE A 407 2.63 -19.35 -4.30
CA ILE A 407 2.37 -20.77 -4.48
C ILE A 407 3.58 -21.53 -3.94
N THR A 408 3.36 -22.42 -2.96
CA THR A 408 4.40 -23.26 -2.36
C THR A 408 4.09 -24.74 -2.53
N ASP A 409 5.12 -25.61 -2.58
CA ASP A 409 4.95 -27.07 -2.69
C ASP A 409 4.99 -27.79 -1.32
N ASP A 410 5.23 -29.11 -1.30
CA ASP A 410 5.20 -29.92 -0.06
C ASP A 410 6.55 -30.11 0.64
N ASN A 411 7.65 -29.53 0.12
CA ASN A 411 8.97 -29.57 0.74
C ASN A 411 9.62 -28.20 0.94
N ASP A 412 10.28 -28.05 2.10
CA ASP A 412 11.26 -26.99 2.37
C ASP A 412 12.57 -27.72 2.64
N ASP A 413 13.45 -27.78 1.64
CA ASP A 413 14.81 -28.26 1.81
C ASP A 413 15.89 -27.18 1.59
N GLY A 414 15.50 -26.03 1.03
CA GLY A 414 16.28 -24.78 1.01
C GLY A 414 16.46 -24.10 2.37
N GLY A 415 15.46 -24.16 3.25
CA GLY A 415 15.45 -23.61 4.61
C GLY A 415 14.64 -22.31 4.77
N ILE A 416 14.53 -21.85 6.03
CA ILE A 416 13.68 -20.71 6.45
C ILE A 416 14.02 -19.41 5.70
N GLY A 417 13.07 -18.94 4.88
CA GLY A 417 13.04 -17.63 4.25
C GLY A 417 12.17 -16.61 5.00
N ASP A 418 12.24 -15.32 4.62
CA ASP A 418 11.50 -14.22 5.28
C ASP A 418 10.12 -13.91 4.65
N GLY A 419 9.73 -14.63 3.60
CA GLY A 419 8.48 -14.38 2.87
C GLY A 419 8.64 -13.63 1.54
N LEU A 420 7.50 -13.29 0.94
CA LEU A 420 7.39 -12.31 -0.15
C LEU A 420 6.78 -11.03 0.39
N TYR A 421 7.48 -9.91 0.24
CA TYR A 421 6.98 -8.57 0.54
C TYR A 421 6.69 -7.84 -0.77
N ILE A 422 5.61 -7.07 -0.81
CA ILE A 422 5.20 -6.18 -1.91
C ILE A 422 4.90 -4.79 -1.35
N ASP A 423 5.34 -3.76 -2.06
CA ASP A 423 5.23 -2.35 -1.66
C ASP A 423 5.18 -1.43 -2.90
N ASP A 424 4.81 -0.17 -2.72
CA ASP A 424 4.81 0.89 -3.76
C ASP A 424 4.33 0.42 -5.14
N VAL A 425 3.09 -0.11 -5.18
CA VAL A 425 2.45 -0.62 -6.40
C VAL A 425 1.95 0.54 -7.24
N GLU A 426 2.39 0.63 -8.50
CA GLU A 426 1.95 1.66 -9.44
C GLU A 426 1.45 1.07 -10.77
N VAL A 427 0.37 1.62 -11.32
CA VAL A 427 -0.02 1.46 -12.72
C VAL A 427 0.06 2.82 -13.39
N PHE A 428 0.74 2.91 -14.53
CA PHE A 428 1.08 4.16 -15.20
C PHE A 428 1.02 4.04 -16.73
N ILE A 429 0.95 5.18 -17.40
CA ILE A 429 0.97 5.30 -18.87
C ILE A 429 2.38 5.73 -19.29
N ALA A 430 3.07 4.97 -20.16
CA ALA A 430 4.54 5.07 -20.36
C ALA A 430 4.98 5.46 -21.78
N GLY A 431 6.01 6.33 -21.94
CA GLY A 431 6.29 6.98 -23.24
C GLY A 431 7.74 7.32 -23.67
N PHE A 432 7.87 7.79 -24.93
CA PHE A 432 9.07 8.11 -25.72
C PHE A 432 9.67 9.54 -25.52
N ASP A 433 10.63 9.89 -26.38
CA ASP A 433 11.67 10.95 -26.30
C ASP A 433 11.15 12.42 -26.24
N ASN A 434 11.78 13.27 -25.41
CA ASN A 434 11.34 14.64 -25.10
C ASN A 434 12.23 15.74 -25.72
N ASP A 435 11.65 16.67 -26.51
CA ASP A 435 12.40 17.74 -27.21
C ASP A 435 12.65 19.04 -26.39
N VAL A 436 12.09 19.15 -25.17
CA VAL A 436 12.11 20.36 -24.33
C VAL A 436 12.19 20.02 -22.83
N GLY A 437 12.69 20.92 -21.98
CA GLY A 437 12.75 20.67 -20.53
C GLY A 437 13.01 21.87 -19.61
N THR A 438 12.74 21.70 -18.32
CA THR A 438 13.02 22.67 -17.25
C THR A 438 14.31 22.31 -16.50
N GLU A 439 15.33 23.19 -16.53
CA GLU A 439 16.61 22.94 -15.79
C GLU A 439 16.73 23.69 -14.47
N ARG A 440 15.98 24.78 -14.28
CA ARG A 440 16.08 25.59 -13.05
C ARG A 440 14.73 26.10 -12.59
N PHE A 441 14.51 26.01 -11.29
CA PHE A 441 13.33 26.50 -10.61
C PHE A 441 13.77 27.19 -9.32
N ASN A 442 13.39 28.45 -9.16
CA ASN A 442 13.64 29.27 -7.99
C ASN A 442 12.29 29.74 -7.45
N VAL A 443 11.76 28.99 -6.50
CA VAL A 443 10.64 29.42 -5.67
C VAL A 443 11.17 29.50 -4.24
N PRO A 444 11.44 30.72 -3.72
CA PRO A 444 11.39 30.94 -2.28
C PRO A 444 10.06 30.36 -1.75
N PHE A 445 10.03 29.84 -0.53
CA PHE A 445 8.87 29.12 0.02
C PHE A 445 8.02 30.00 0.96
N PRO A 446 7.14 30.90 0.45
CA PRO A 446 6.34 31.77 1.29
C PRO A 446 5.09 31.06 1.82
N THR A 447 5.21 30.49 3.02
CA THR A 447 4.04 30.11 3.82
C THR A 447 3.36 31.33 4.46
N SER A 448 4.11 32.41 4.73
CA SER A 448 3.59 33.57 5.49
C SER A 448 3.04 34.73 4.63
N ALA A 449 2.08 35.47 5.18
CA ALA A 449 1.50 36.67 4.59
C ALA A 449 2.44 37.92 4.57
N TYR A 450 3.66 37.80 5.11
CA TYR A 450 4.70 38.84 4.94
C TYR A 450 5.31 38.84 3.54
N LEU A 451 5.17 37.71 2.83
CA LEU A 451 5.94 37.35 1.64
C LEU A 451 5.08 37.47 0.37
N ASP A 452 4.21 38.48 0.34
CA ASP A 452 3.24 38.71 -0.74
C ASP A 452 3.89 39.51 -1.88
N ASN A 453 3.89 38.96 -3.10
CA ASN A 453 4.58 39.45 -4.31
C ASN A 453 6.10 39.17 -4.42
N ILE A 454 6.63 38.10 -3.82
CA ILE A 454 8.05 37.72 -4.00
C ILE A 454 8.31 37.25 -5.45
N PRO A 455 9.39 37.72 -6.11
CA PRO A 455 9.81 37.21 -7.41
C PRO A 455 10.36 35.79 -7.32
N CYS A 456 9.70 34.87 -8.02
CA CYS A 456 10.15 33.51 -8.32
C CYS A 456 10.62 33.44 -9.78
N SER A 457 11.39 32.42 -10.17
CA SER A 457 11.80 32.24 -11.57
C SER A 457 11.92 30.78 -12.03
N VAL A 458 11.80 30.54 -13.33
CA VAL A 458 12.01 29.25 -13.99
C VAL A 458 12.86 29.43 -15.25
N GLU A 459 13.73 28.47 -15.56
CA GLU A 459 14.56 28.43 -16.77
C GLU A 459 14.14 27.27 -17.67
N LEU A 460 13.74 27.61 -18.90
CA LEU A 460 13.17 26.70 -19.88
C LEU A 460 14.15 26.52 -21.04
N HIS A 461 14.43 25.27 -21.40
CA HIS A 461 15.36 24.89 -22.46
C HIS A 461 14.64 24.24 -23.63
N ASN A 462 15.14 24.51 -24.84
CA ASN A 462 14.73 23.87 -26.08
C ASN A 462 15.89 23.00 -26.57
N TYR A 463 15.71 21.68 -26.53
CA TYR A 463 16.74 20.68 -26.90
C TYR A 463 16.58 20.17 -28.34
N GLY A 464 15.39 20.32 -28.94
CA GLY A 464 15.04 19.80 -30.25
C GLY A 464 16.00 20.15 -31.39
N ASN A 465 16.17 19.23 -32.33
CA ASN A 465 17.21 19.31 -33.37
C ASN A 465 16.70 19.95 -34.67
N VAL A 466 17.35 21.05 -35.07
CA VAL A 466 17.36 21.73 -36.40
C VAL A 466 16.03 22.22 -37.01
N ASP A 467 14.91 21.49 -36.89
CA ASP A 467 13.67 21.73 -37.64
C ASP A 467 12.51 22.35 -36.80
N GLN A 468 12.54 22.21 -35.47
CA GLN A 468 11.51 22.76 -34.54
C GLN A 468 11.81 24.21 -34.11
N GLY A 469 11.41 25.17 -34.94
CA GLY A 469 11.59 26.59 -34.64
C GLY A 469 10.58 27.18 -33.64
N MET A 470 11.07 27.82 -32.57
CA MET A 470 10.39 28.89 -31.82
C MET A 470 9.23 28.48 -30.88
N VAL A 471 9.57 27.62 -29.90
CA VAL A 471 8.75 27.06 -28.80
C VAL A 471 7.94 28.12 -28.02
N GLN A 472 6.60 28.04 -28.01
CA GLN A 472 5.70 28.87 -27.18
C GLN A 472 5.33 28.14 -25.90
N SER A 473 5.50 28.73 -24.71
CA SER A 473 5.27 28.01 -23.44
C SER A 473 4.21 28.64 -22.52
N TYR A 474 3.70 27.85 -21.56
CA TYR A 474 2.60 28.17 -20.63
C TYR A 474 2.85 27.61 -19.22
N TRP A 475 2.12 28.10 -18.20
CA TRP A 475 2.22 27.65 -16.80
C TRP A 475 0.87 27.65 -16.06
N ARG A 476 0.77 26.89 -14.96
CA ARG A 476 -0.42 26.85 -14.06
C ARG A 476 -0.06 26.72 -12.58
N ILE A 477 -0.98 27.16 -11.70
CA ILE A 477 -0.99 26.91 -10.24
C ILE A 477 -2.36 26.33 -9.88
N ASN A 478 -2.43 25.31 -9.04
CA ASN A 478 -3.68 24.63 -8.69
C ASN A 478 -4.52 25.39 -7.63
N GLN A 479 -5.51 26.21 -8.06
CA GLN A 479 -6.83 26.32 -7.38
C GLN A 479 -7.96 26.76 -8.34
N GLY A 480 -8.85 25.83 -8.70
CA GLY A 480 -10.19 26.12 -9.23
C GLY A 480 -10.29 26.47 -10.74
N THR A 481 -11.42 26.12 -11.36
CA THR A 481 -11.66 26.39 -12.79
C THR A 481 -12.29 27.77 -13.05
N PRO A 482 -11.88 28.51 -14.11
CA PRO A 482 -10.82 28.23 -15.07
C PRO A 482 -9.53 29.02 -14.80
N ASN A 483 -8.39 28.33 -14.70
CA ASN A 483 -7.06 28.93 -14.60
C ASN A 483 -6.67 29.66 -15.91
N PRO A 484 -6.16 30.91 -15.85
CA PRO A 484 -5.73 31.64 -17.03
C PRO A 484 -4.29 31.26 -17.44
N LEU A 485 -4.15 30.48 -18.51
CA LEU A 485 -2.86 30.27 -19.19
C LEU A 485 -2.28 31.63 -19.64
N ILE A 486 -1.05 31.94 -19.23
CA ILE A 486 -0.34 33.16 -19.67
C ILE A 486 0.60 32.78 -20.83
N PRO A 487 0.31 33.20 -22.08
CA PRO A 487 1.13 32.84 -23.24
C PRO A 487 2.49 33.56 -23.25
N TRP A 488 3.56 32.82 -23.53
CA TRP A 488 4.92 33.35 -23.61
C TRP A 488 5.44 33.53 -25.05
N ALA A 489 6.59 34.22 -25.16
CA ALA A 489 7.30 34.47 -26.40
C ALA A 489 8.37 33.41 -26.66
N SER A 490 8.58 33.11 -27.95
CA SER A 490 9.31 31.94 -28.44
C SER A 490 10.76 31.75 -27.97
N ILE A 491 11.13 30.50 -27.66
CA ILE A 491 12.50 30.07 -27.32
C ILE A 491 13.20 29.48 -28.56
N PRO A 492 14.39 29.99 -28.96
CA PRO A 492 15.19 29.41 -30.06
C PRO A 492 15.75 28.00 -29.75
N VAL A 493 16.00 27.23 -30.81
CA VAL A 493 16.67 25.91 -30.77
C VAL A 493 18.02 25.96 -30.03
N LEU A 494 18.29 24.94 -29.20
CA LEU A 494 19.50 24.80 -28.38
C LEU A 494 19.79 26.05 -27.54
N SER A 495 18.74 26.62 -26.93
CA SER A 495 18.84 27.81 -26.09
C SER A 495 17.78 27.81 -24.99
N TYR A 496 17.95 28.73 -24.03
CA TYR A 496 17.07 28.86 -22.89
C TYR A 496 16.55 30.28 -22.69
N VAL A 497 15.46 30.39 -21.92
CA VAL A 497 14.93 31.66 -21.42
C VAL A 497 14.53 31.51 -19.95
N THR A 498 15.06 32.38 -19.09
CA THR A 498 14.57 32.56 -17.72
C THR A 498 13.33 33.45 -17.70
N LYS A 499 12.32 33.09 -16.89
CA LYS A 499 11.14 33.92 -16.62
C LYS A 499 10.91 34.11 -15.14
N GLU A 500 10.57 35.34 -14.77
CA GLU A 500 10.23 35.75 -13.40
C GLU A 500 8.72 35.99 -13.29
N TRP A 501 8.11 35.60 -12.17
CA TRP A 501 6.74 35.96 -11.78
C TRP A 501 6.71 36.28 -10.28
N ASN A 502 5.66 36.97 -9.83
CA ASN A 502 5.48 37.23 -8.40
C ASN A 502 4.51 36.21 -7.80
N TRP A 503 4.91 35.53 -6.73
CA TRP A 503 4.04 34.65 -5.95
C TRP A 503 3.10 35.51 -5.08
N LEU A 504 1.81 35.19 -5.07
CA LEU A 504 0.83 35.79 -4.17
C LEU A 504 0.53 34.78 -3.05
N THR A 505 0.37 35.23 -1.81
CA THR A 505 0.18 34.30 -0.67
C THR A 505 -1.00 33.35 -0.94
N PRO A 506 -0.75 32.04 -1.13
CA PRO A 506 -1.79 31.10 -1.49
C PRO A 506 -2.48 30.56 -0.23
N ASN A 507 -3.61 29.88 -0.39
CA ASN A 507 -4.20 29.15 0.74
C ASN A 507 -3.30 27.96 1.13
N PRO A 508 -3.43 27.42 2.35
CA PRO A 508 -2.85 26.11 2.68
C PRO A 508 -3.28 25.02 1.69
N GLY A 509 -2.35 24.18 1.28
CA GLY A 509 -2.50 23.12 0.27
C GLY A 509 -1.23 22.89 -0.55
N SER A 510 -1.25 21.85 -1.39
CA SER A 510 -0.16 21.49 -2.30
C SER A 510 -0.35 22.14 -3.67
N TYR A 511 0.72 22.73 -4.20
CA TYR A 511 0.78 23.45 -5.46
C TYR A 511 1.72 22.75 -6.43
N ILE A 512 1.22 22.51 -7.64
CA ILE A 512 1.98 21.97 -8.76
C ILE A 512 2.35 23.14 -9.68
N LEU A 513 3.60 23.17 -10.16
CA LEU A 513 4.00 24.00 -11.29
C LEU A 513 4.41 23.14 -12.48
N ASP A 514 3.62 23.22 -13.54
CA ASP A 514 3.88 22.61 -14.83
C ASP A 514 4.27 23.66 -15.86
N VAL A 515 5.13 23.28 -16.81
CA VAL A 515 5.40 24.08 -18.01
C VAL A 515 5.15 23.25 -19.27
N TYR A 516 4.30 23.80 -20.14
CA TYR A 516 3.91 23.21 -21.42
C TYR A 516 4.47 24.03 -22.57
N THR A 517 4.58 23.44 -23.76
CA THR A 517 4.77 24.17 -25.01
C THR A 517 3.69 23.89 -26.06
N ALA A 518 3.79 24.55 -27.22
CA ALA A 518 2.88 24.44 -28.34
C ALA A 518 3.58 24.89 -29.62
N LEU A 519 4.30 23.97 -30.26
CA LEU A 519 4.77 24.16 -31.63
C LEU A 519 3.68 23.83 -32.65
N ALA A 520 3.71 24.53 -33.79
CA ALA A 520 2.71 24.39 -34.87
C ALA A 520 3.25 23.64 -36.12
N SER A 521 4.51 23.20 -36.05
CA SER A 521 5.21 22.42 -37.07
C SER A 521 5.77 21.12 -36.50
N ASP A 522 5.41 20.81 -35.27
CA ASP A 522 5.79 19.58 -34.60
C ASP A 522 4.87 18.45 -35.07
N GLU A 523 5.40 17.23 -35.15
CA GLU A 523 4.60 16.07 -35.59
C GLU A 523 3.87 15.42 -34.41
N ASP A 524 4.33 15.62 -33.17
CA ASP A 524 3.64 15.18 -31.95
C ASP A 524 3.78 16.20 -30.80
N THR A 525 2.68 16.84 -30.40
CA THR A 525 2.69 17.93 -29.40
C THR A 525 2.44 17.44 -27.97
N SER A 526 2.64 16.15 -27.69
CA SER A 526 2.30 15.55 -26.39
C SER A 526 3.48 15.47 -25.42
N ASN A 527 4.70 15.28 -25.94
CA ASN A 527 5.98 15.31 -25.22
C ASN A 527 6.44 16.75 -24.83
N ASP A 528 5.62 17.75 -25.19
CA ASP A 528 5.90 19.19 -25.09
C ASP A 528 5.76 19.71 -23.63
N THR A 529 5.92 18.86 -22.60
CA THR A 529 5.62 19.16 -21.19
C THR A 529 6.77 18.80 -20.24
N SER A 530 7.11 19.69 -19.31
CA SER A 530 8.14 19.44 -18.29
C SER A 530 7.69 19.92 -16.90
N TYR A 531 7.93 19.08 -15.89
CA TYR A 531 7.49 19.29 -14.50
C TYR A 531 8.55 20.05 -13.69
N ALA A 532 8.20 21.21 -13.13
CA ALA A 532 9.17 22.06 -12.42
C ALA A 532 9.24 21.79 -10.90
N GLY A 533 8.23 21.14 -10.32
CA GLY A 533 8.21 20.75 -8.90
C GLY A 533 6.89 20.96 -8.17
N THR A 534 6.83 20.41 -6.95
CA THR A 534 5.71 20.55 -6.00
C THR A 534 6.08 21.52 -4.88
N VAL A 535 5.12 22.33 -4.40
CA VAL A 535 5.28 23.26 -3.27
C VAL A 535 4.14 23.06 -2.28
N GLU A 536 4.44 22.75 -1.03
CA GLU A 536 3.43 22.62 0.04
C GLU A 536 3.32 23.91 0.87
N VAL A 537 2.09 24.33 1.17
CA VAL A 537 1.80 25.45 2.08
C VAL A 537 0.92 24.94 3.22
N THR A 538 1.33 25.16 4.46
CA THR A 538 0.63 24.66 5.65
C THR A 538 -0.28 25.72 6.28
N THR A 539 -0.97 25.41 7.38
CA THR A 539 -1.80 26.37 8.15
C THR A 539 -1.05 27.02 9.32
N ALA A 540 0.24 26.73 9.50
CA ALA A 540 0.98 26.93 10.75
C ALA A 540 1.92 28.15 10.72
N ASP A 541 1.58 29.16 9.92
CA ASP A 541 2.57 30.01 9.25
C ASP A 541 3.38 30.92 10.17
N VAL A 542 4.52 30.37 10.57
CA VAL A 542 5.73 31.05 10.99
C VAL A 542 6.57 31.31 9.72
N LEU A 543 7.32 32.42 9.63
CA LEU A 543 8.13 32.70 8.44
C LEU A 543 9.23 31.65 8.28
N GLU A 544 9.46 31.18 7.06
CA GLU A 544 10.50 30.20 6.78
C GLU A 544 11.58 30.80 5.88
N PHE A 545 12.84 30.60 6.28
CA PHE A 545 14.02 31.01 5.54
C PHE A 545 14.76 29.78 5.02
N GLY A 546 15.12 29.81 3.75
CA GLY A 546 15.91 28.78 3.08
C GLY A 546 16.20 29.23 1.65
N TYR A 547 17.47 29.15 1.23
CA TYR A 547 17.90 29.61 -0.09
C TYR A 547 18.27 28.41 -0.95
N ASP A 548 17.30 27.91 -1.74
CA ASP A 548 17.58 26.96 -2.83
C ASP A 548 18.03 27.74 -4.06
N THR A 549 19.29 27.55 -4.45
CA THR A 549 19.69 27.77 -5.85
C THR A 549 20.37 26.54 -6.43
N ARG A 550 19.54 25.59 -6.88
CA ARG A 550 19.86 24.61 -7.92
C ARG A 550 20.34 25.31 -9.21
N ARG A 551 21.61 25.72 -9.18
CA ARG A 551 22.44 25.93 -10.35
C ARG A 551 23.09 24.59 -10.68
N TYR A 552 22.56 23.85 -11.66
CA TYR A 552 23.23 22.68 -12.24
C TYR A 552 24.45 23.07 -13.11
N SER A 553 25.28 24.00 -12.64
CA SER A 553 26.61 24.34 -13.19
C SER A 553 27.36 25.35 -12.30
N TYR A 554 28.55 24.94 -11.83
CA TYR A 554 29.66 25.73 -11.27
C TYR A 554 29.41 27.22 -10.87
N GLU A 555 28.99 27.42 -9.61
CA GLU A 555 29.18 28.63 -8.77
C GLU A 555 28.45 29.95 -9.17
N PRO A 556 28.22 30.92 -8.23
CA PRO A 556 28.24 30.81 -6.78
C PRO A 556 26.87 31.10 -6.13
N SER A 557 26.30 30.11 -5.46
CA SER A 557 25.79 30.31 -4.10
C SER A 557 26.93 29.88 -3.19
N VAL A 558 27.46 30.78 -2.37
CA VAL A 558 28.79 30.59 -1.79
C VAL A 558 28.79 29.46 -0.74
N TYR A 559 29.31 28.30 -1.09
CA TYR A 559 29.59 27.24 -0.13
C TYR A 559 31.01 27.41 0.43
N TYR A 560 31.13 27.79 1.71
CA TYR A 560 32.44 27.98 2.32
C TYR A 560 33.02 26.67 2.87
N PHE A 561 33.86 26.00 2.07
CA PHE A 561 34.60 24.82 2.54
C PHE A 561 35.97 25.21 3.11
N ASN A 562 36.18 24.94 4.41
CA ASN A 562 37.49 25.10 5.02
C ASN A 562 38.21 23.75 5.20
N PHE A 563 38.77 23.26 4.11
CA PHE A 563 39.59 22.05 4.07
C PHE A 563 40.83 22.10 4.98
N SER A 564 41.25 23.29 5.46
CA SER A 564 42.41 23.41 6.36
C SER A 564 42.10 23.16 7.84
N THR A 565 40.81 23.17 8.22
CA THR A 565 40.30 22.97 9.59
C THR A 565 39.40 21.75 9.73
N GLY A 566 38.97 21.13 8.62
CA GLY A 566 38.10 19.94 8.62
C GLY A 566 36.61 20.25 8.74
N GLN A 567 36.18 21.42 8.25
CA GLN A 567 34.79 21.89 8.37
C GLN A 567 34.01 21.62 7.08
N GLY A 568 32.77 21.15 7.22
CA GLY A 568 31.90 20.68 6.14
C GLY A 568 31.12 21.80 5.42
N ALA A 569 29.99 21.44 4.83
CA ALA A 569 29.13 22.37 4.09
C ALA A 569 28.34 23.28 5.03
N TYR A 570 28.30 24.57 4.70
CA TYR A 570 27.52 25.58 5.42
C TYR A 570 26.31 26.01 4.58
N VAL A 571 25.13 26.03 5.20
CA VAL A 571 23.88 26.57 4.65
C VAL A 571 23.75 28.02 5.10
N ARG A 572 23.55 28.95 4.15
CA ARG A 572 23.26 30.37 4.45
C ARG A 572 21.75 30.62 4.46
N TYR A 573 21.32 31.43 5.41
CA TYR A 573 19.96 31.94 5.53
C TYR A 573 20.00 33.46 5.44
N THR A 574 19.17 34.05 4.56
CA THR A 574 19.29 35.45 4.12
C THR A 574 17.93 36.16 4.10
N PRO A 575 17.42 36.67 5.24
CA PRO A 575 16.11 37.34 5.30
C PRO A 575 15.99 38.58 4.40
N LEU A 576 17.09 39.29 4.16
CA LEU A 576 17.05 40.54 3.40
C LEU A 576 16.83 40.35 1.88
N ASP A 577 17.23 39.19 1.33
CA ASP A 577 17.08 38.91 -0.11
C ASP A 577 15.71 38.30 -0.46
N ASP A 578 14.98 37.73 0.50
CA ASP A 578 13.57 37.31 0.33
C ASP A 578 12.56 38.46 0.51
N GLY A 579 13.01 39.60 1.04
CA GLY A 579 12.20 40.81 1.23
C GLY A 579 11.77 41.08 2.67
N VAL A 580 12.12 40.20 3.62
CA VAL A 580 11.91 40.44 5.05
C VAL A 580 12.87 41.48 5.59
N VAL A 581 12.31 42.57 6.14
CA VAL A 581 13.07 43.67 6.78
C VAL A 581 12.72 43.90 8.25
N ASP A 582 11.61 43.32 8.73
CA ASP A 582 11.18 43.44 10.12
C ASP A 582 11.97 42.46 11.03
N PRO A 583 12.31 42.83 12.28
CA PRO A 583 12.92 41.93 13.26
C PRO A 583 12.07 40.69 13.57
N MET A 584 12.72 39.53 13.73
CA MET A 584 12.08 38.23 13.92
C MET A 584 12.73 37.41 15.03
N ASN A 585 11.98 36.45 15.57
CA ASN A 585 12.41 35.53 16.62
C ASN A 585 12.49 34.11 16.05
N GLY A 586 13.70 33.55 15.95
CA GLY A 586 13.89 32.17 15.54
C GLY A 586 13.13 31.20 16.45
N GLN A 587 12.60 30.15 15.86
CA GLN A 587 11.81 29.11 16.54
C GLN A 587 12.50 27.76 16.39
N TYR A 588 12.66 27.29 15.16
CA TYR A 588 13.19 25.97 14.86
C TYR A 588 14.09 25.97 13.61
N LEU A 589 15.14 25.16 13.63
CA LEU A 589 15.69 24.59 12.39
C LEU A 589 14.92 23.30 12.09
N LYS A 590 14.67 23.00 10.82
CA LYS A 590 14.20 21.70 10.38
C LYS A 590 15.17 21.16 9.34
N ALA A 591 15.50 19.87 9.40
CA ALA A 591 16.25 19.21 8.34
C ALA A 591 15.76 17.79 8.08
N LEU A 592 15.90 17.35 6.83
CA LEU A 592 15.75 15.95 6.42
C LEU A 592 17.11 15.26 6.54
N PHE A 593 17.08 14.01 6.99
CA PHE A 593 18.24 13.12 7.11
C PHE A 593 17.81 11.73 6.64
N GLN A 594 18.70 10.99 5.97
CA GLN A 594 18.41 9.62 5.57
C GLN A 594 18.63 8.61 6.73
N ASP A 595 19.63 8.83 7.60
CA ASP A 595 19.90 7.97 8.77
C ASP A 595 19.60 8.64 10.13
N THR A 596 19.30 7.81 11.12
CA THR A 596 19.36 8.20 12.54
C THR A 596 20.81 8.24 13.04
N GLY A 597 21.11 9.15 13.97
CA GLY A 597 22.47 9.29 14.49
C GLY A 597 22.66 10.52 15.36
N THR A 598 23.87 10.71 15.89
CA THR A 598 24.24 11.96 16.56
C THR A 598 24.92 12.89 15.55
N ILE A 599 24.44 14.12 15.48
CA ILE A 599 25.05 15.22 14.74
C ILE A 599 25.44 16.33 15.71
N ARG A 600 26.22 17.29 15.23
CA ARG A 600 26.45 18.59 15.88
C ARG A 600 26.01 19.70 14.94
N ILE A 601 25.29 20.66 15.49
CA ILE A 601 24.75 21.81 14.76
C ILE A 601 25.55 23.03 15.19
N HIS A 602 26.33 23.57 14.26
CA HIS A 602 27.12 24.78 14.44
C HIS A 602 26.39 25.96 13.83
N ILE A 603 26.29 27.08 14.54
CA ILE A 603 25.69 28.32 14.05
C ILE A 603 26.73 29.44 14.02
N TYR A 604 26.72 30.26 12.97
CA TYR A 604 27.65 31.37 12.77
C TYR A 604 26.90 32.65 12.38
N GLU A 605 27.45 33.79 12.77
CA GLU A 605 26.99 35.13 12.36
C GLU A 605 26.99 35.29 10.83
N GLY A 606 26.19 36.23 10.34
CA GLY A 606 26.10 36.57 8.92
C GLY A 606 27.42 37.01 8.28
N GLY A 607 27.52 36.79 6.98
CA GLY A 607 28.67 37.20 6.17
C GLY A 607 28.46 36.88 4.70
N GLU A 608 28.69 37.87 3.82
CA GLU A 608 28.27 37.82 2.40
C GLU A 608 28.88 36.66 1.59
N THR A 609 30.07 36.19 1.96
CA THR A 609 30.84 35.17 1.22
C THR A 609 31.50 34.11 2.11
N ALA A 610 31.19 34.09 3.40
CA ALA A 610 31.72 33.14 4.40
C ALA A 610 30.94 33.28 5.72
N PRO A 611 30.87 32.23 6.54
CA PRO A 611 30.37 32.32 7.92
C PRO A 611 31.16 33.33 8.76
N GLY A 612 30.46 34.07 9.61
CA GLY A 612 31.01 35.02 10.57
C GLY A 612 31.57 34.36 11.83
N ALA A 613 31.46 35.04 12.98
CA ALA A 613 31.88 34.44 14.26
C ALA A 613 30.93 33.29 14.67
N PRO A 614 31.41 32.24 15.36
CA PRO A 614 30.52 31.23 15.93
C PRO A 614 29.55 31.84 16.95
N VAL A 615 28.27 31.46 16.83
CA VAL A 615 27.15 31.90 17.67
C VAL A 615 26.86 30.86 18.75
N ASP A 616 26.58 29.63 18.34
CA ASP A 616 26.24 28.51 19.22
C ASP A 616 26.63 27.18 18.57
N ASP A 617 26.75 26.13 19.38
CA ASP A 617 27.16 24.80 18.96
C ASP A 617 26.61 23.73 19.91
N TRP A 618 25.89 22.74 19.39
CA TRP A 618 25.35 21.65 20.22
C TRP A 618 25.20 20.31 19.48
N ASP A 619 25.30 19.22 20.25
CA ASP A 619 25.04 17.87 19.77
C ASP A 619 23.52 17.59 19.79
N ALA A 620 22.98 17.10 18.69
CA ALA A 620 21.58 16.69 18.55
C ALA A 620 21.49 15.25 18.03
N ASN A 621 20.48 14.52 18.48
CA ASN A 621 20.19 13.19 17.91
C ASN A 621 19.11 13.34 16.83
N VAL A 622 19.44 12.88 15.63
CA VAL A 622 18.49 12.62 14.56
C VAL A 622 17.73 11.34 14.93
N THR A 623 16.43 11.49 15.09
CA THR A 623 15.47 10.42 15.45
C THR A 623 14.29 10.35 14.48
N MET A 624 14.16 11.34 13.60
CA MET A 624 13.21 11.40 12.50
C MET A 624 14.03 11.52 11.21
N VAL A 625 13.79 10.61 10.28
CA VAL A 625 14.43 10.55 8.96
C VAL A 625 13.40 10.81 7.86
N ALA A 626 13.87 11.05 6.64
CA ALA A 626 13.02 11.27 5.46
C ALA A 626 11.93 10.17 5.33
N PRO A 627 10.70 10.51 4.88
CA PRO A 627 10.22 11.84 4.47
C PRO A 627 9.93 12.80 5.64
N ASN A 628 10.10 12.35 6.89
CA ASN A 628 9.78 13.15 8.08
C ASN A 628 10.90 14.13 8.47
N TRP A 629 10.51 15.35 8.83
CA TRP A 629 11.45 16.41 9.20
C TRP A 629 11.92 16.30 10.65
N GLN A 630 13.21 16.08 10.86
CA GLN A 630 13.83 16.32 12.16
C GLN A 630 13.78 17.83 12.46
N THR A 631 13.24 18.17 13.63
CA THR A 631 13.13 19.56 14.10
C THR A 631 14.10 19.79 15.27
N PHE A 632 14.75 20.96 15.30
CA PHE A 632 15.66 21.40 16.35
C PHE A 632 15.23 22.78 16.86
N ASP A 633 14.97 22.91 18.16
CA ASP A 633 14.57 24.17 18.79
C ASP A 633 15.75 25.16 18.89
N ILE A 634 15.60 26.32 18.27
CA ILE A 634 16.55 27.45 18.32
C ILE A 634 15.96 28.68 19.03
N SER A 635 14.73 28.59 19.54
CA SER A 635 14.04 29.72 20.19
C SER A 635 14.77 30.26 21.42
N GLN A 636 15.56 29.40 22.07
CA GLN A 636 16.36 29.76 23.25
C GLN A 636 17.68 30.48 22.91
N ILE A 637 18.11 30.46 21.63
CA ILE A 637 19.37 31.04 21.19
C ILE A 637 19.16 32.55 20.98
N THR A 638 19.72 33.36 21.89
CA THR A 638 19.49 34.82 21.94
C THR A 638 19.92 35.60 20.70
N PHE A 639 20.77 35.00 19.84
CA PHE A 639 21.18 35.59 18.56
C PHE A 639 20.01 35.67 17.55
N PHE A 640 19.07 34.73 17.62
CA PHE A 640 17.89 34.72 16.75
C PHE A 640 16.72 35.58 17.26
N GLN A 641 16.89 36.31 18.37
CA GLN A 641 15.84 37.17 18.93
C GLN A 641 15.97 38.59 18.35
N GLU A 642 14.87 39.13 17.82
CA GLU A 642 14.84 40.40 17.07
C GLU A 642 15.80 40.45 15.86
N MET A 643 16.08 39.30 15.23
CA MET A 643 16.99 39.15 14.10
C MET A 643 16.34 39.48 12.75
N ASN A 644 17.07 40.17 11.86
CA ASN A 644 16.70 40.42 10.46
C ASN A 644 17.94 40.50 9.54
N ASP A 645 18.98 39.73 9.87
CA ASP A 645 20.27 39.69 9.19
C ASP A 645 20.62 38.23 8.86
N ASP A 646 21.72 38.01 8.16
CA ASP A 646 22.13 36.69 7.71
C ASP A 646 22.66 35.82 8.85
N PHE A 647 22.59 34.50 8.65
CA PHE A 647 23.35 33.53 9.44
C PHE A 647 23.71 32.29 8.64
N TRP A 648 24.63 31.50 9.17
CA TRP A 648 25.05 30.24 8.58
C TRP A 648 24.90 29.09 9.57
N VAL A 649 24.50 27.92 9.08
CA VAL A 649 24.45 26.67 9.86
C VAL A 649 25.31 25.61 9.18
N TRP A 650 26.11 24.88 9.95
CA TRP A 650 26.82 23.69 9.50
C TRP A 650 26.37 22.49 10.35
N TYR A 651 25.93 21.42 9.67
CA TYR A 651 25.60 20.13 10.27
C TYR A 651 26.82 19.19 10.16
N GLU A 652 27.35 18.74 11.30
CA GLU A 652 28.50 17.83 11.42
C GLU A 652 28.02 16.45 11.90
N VAL A 653 28.27 15.37 11.16
CA VAL A 653 27.94 14.01 11.64
C VAL A 653 28.98 13.54 12.65
N LEU A 654 28.53 13.11 13.84
CA LEU A 654 29.39 12.65 14.94
C LEU A 654 29.41 11.12 15.03
N ASN A 655 30.50 10.50 14.56
CA ASN A 655 30.72 9.07 14.77
C ASN A 655 31.29 8.74 16.17
N THR A 656 31.29 7.45 16.52
CA THR A 656 31.81 6.94 17.81
C THR A 656 33.31 7.19 18.07
N ALA A 657 34.07 7.75 17.12
CA ALA A 657 35.47 8.14 17.28
C ALA A 657 35.68 9.65 17.51
N GLY A 658 34.62 10.48 17.45
CA GLY A 658 34.68 11.91 17.75
C GLY A 658 35.54 12.72 16.77
N THR A 659 35.54 12.36 15.49
CA THR A 659 36.25 13.05 14.40
C THR A 659 35.24 13.43 13.31
N PRO A 660 35.24 14.67 12.77
CA PRO A 660 34.32 15.07 11.70
C PRO A 660 34.52 14.22 10.43
N HIS A 661 33.43 13.87 9.74
CA HIS A 661 33.46 13.18 8.44
C HIS A 661 32.80 14.03 7.33
N ILE A 662 33.37 13.98 6.12
CA ILE A 662 32.88 14.58 4.86
C ILE A 662 33.31 13.63 3.72
N MET A 663 32.40 13.15 2.87
CA MET A 663 32.57 12.13 1.79
C MET A 663 31.48 12.38 0.70
N GLY A 664 31.46 11.84 -0.54
CA GLY A 664 32.36 10.96 -1.32
C GLY A 664 32.53 11.40 -2.81
N TRP A 665 32.48 10.48 -3.80
CA TRP A 665 32.40 10.71 -5.28
C TRP A 665 32.21 9.37 -6.06
N ASP A 666 31.37 9.30 -7.12
CA ASP A 666 31.43 8.30 -8.22
C ASP A 666 31.59 8.97 -9.61
N GLU A 667 32.27 8.32 -10.55
CA GLU A 667 32.65 8.87 -11.86
C GLU A 667 31.80 8.34 -13.04
N ASN A 668 30.76 7.51 -12.81
CA ASN A 668 30.19 6.64 -13.85
C ASN A 668 28.68 6.78 -14.16
N VAL A 669 27.91 7.54 -13.39
CA VAL A 669 26.46 7.76 -13.63
C VAL A 669 26.20 9.21 -14.04
N LEU A 670 25.44 9.41 -15.12
CA LEU A 670 25.00 10.74 -15.58
C LEU A 670 23.51 10.89 -15.27
N GLY A 671 23.16 11.62 -14.21
CA GLY A 671 21.77 12.00 -13.92
C GLY A 671 21.49 12.44 -12.50
N GLU A 672 22.13 11.81 -11.52
CA GLU A 672 21.73 11.87 -10.10
C GLU A 672 22.90 12.27 -9.21
N GLU A 673 22.95 13.53 -8.74
CA GLU A 673 23.81 13.94 -7.62
C GLU A 673 23.19 15.11 -6.83
N HIS A 674 23.04 14.93 -5.51
CA HIS A 674 22.72 16.00 -4.56
C HIS A 674 23.91 16.26 -3.61
N PHE A 675 24.90 17.05 -4.08
CA PHE A 675 26.05 17.65 -3.34
C PHE A 675 27.16 16.66 -2.83
N PHE A 676 28.50 16.90 -2.88
CA PHE A 676 29.36 18.10 -3.01
C PHE A 676 30.70 17.85 -3.78
N ALA A 677 31.47 18.92 -4.03
CA ALA A 677 32.72 18.89 -4.84
C ALA A 677 34.04 18.49 -4.12
N ASN A 678 34.93 17.85 -4.89
CA ASN A 678 36.24 17.29 -4.50
C ASN A 678 37.39 18.32 -4.36
N PHE A 679 38.17 18.25 -3.27
CA PHE A 679 39.59 18.66 -3.25
C PHE A 679 40.55 17.73 -2.45
N SER A 680 40.90 16.60 -3.07
CA SER A 680 42.15 15.84 -2.84
C SER A 680 42.42 15.25 -1.45
N GLY A 681 41.81 14.10 -1.16
CA GLY A 681 42.26 13.19 -0.08
C GLY A 681 41.32 12.00 0.10
N SER A 682 41.81 10.77 0.02
CA SER A 682 40.98 9.56 0.10
C SER A 682 40.32 9.38 1.46
N PHE A 683 38.99 9.48 1.48
CA PHE A 683 38.09 8.96 2.52
C PHE A 683 36.95 8.17 1.84
N GLY A 684 36.16 7.44 2.62
CA GLY A 684 35.22 6.40 2.13
C GLY A 684 33.89 6.91 1.58
N VAL A 685 32.90 6.01 1.56
CA VAL A 685 31.54 6.20 1.00
C VAL A 685 30.58 6.79 2.06
N SER A 686 29.55 7.53 1.64
CA SER A 686 28.34 7.83 2.44
C SER A 686 27.17 8.31 1.58
N ASP A 687 25.97 7.92 1.98
CA ASP A 687 24.72 8.11 1.22
C ASP A 687 23.82 9.12 1.97
N TYR A 688 24.05 10.43 1.80
CA TYR A 688 23.30 11.47 2.52
C TYR A 688 22.83 12.62 1.63
N GLU A 689 21.54 12.57 1.30
CA GLU A 689 20.78 13.77 0.96
C GLU A 689 20.37 14.52 2.25
N PHE A 690 20.40 15.86 2.22
CA PHE A 690 19.80 16.66 3.29
C PHE A 690 19.19 17.95 2.77
N PHE A 691 17.97 18.25 3.22
CA PHE A 691 17.33 19.55 3.04
C PHE A 691 17.31 20.25 4.40
N ALA A 692 17.54 21.57 4.47
CA ALA A 692 17.42 22.32 5.71
C ALA A 692 16.67 23.66 5.52
N ARG A 693 15.81 24.01 6.49
CA ARG A 693 15.12 25.31 6.59
C ARG A 693 15.16 25.84 8.02
N ALA A 694 15.04 27.16 8.16
CA ALA A 694 14.89 27.81 9.46
C ALA A 694 13.53 28.49 9.56
N VAL A 695 12.97 28.55 10.77
CA VAL A 695 11.58 28.94 11.03
C VAL A 695 11.56 30.05 12.09
N PHE A 696 10.99 31.21 11.79
CA PHE A 696 11.05 32.48 12.55
C PHE A 696 9.69 33.19 12.66
N GLU A 697 9.29 33.63 13.85
CA GLU A 697 8.06 34.42 14.04
C GLU A 697 8.37 35.94 14.07
N PRO A 698 7.42 36.84 13.77
CA PRO A 698 7.65 38.28 13.93
C PRO A 698 7.99 38.65 15.37
N ALA A 699 9.01 39.49 15.59
CA ALA A 699 9.41 39.90 16.93
C ALA A 699 8.35 40.83 17.55
N VAL A 700 7.43 40.26 18.33
CA VAL A 700 6.32 41.00 18.94
C VAL A 700 6.77 41.87 20.11
N GLY A 701 7.04 43.14 19.82
CA GLY A 701 7.16 44.19 20.84
C GLY A 701 5.92 44.26 21.74
N VAL A 702 6.11 44.31 23.06
CA VAL A 702 5.06 44.09 24.06
C VAL A 702 3.81 44.96 23.88
N SER A 703 2.70 44.35 23.48
CA SER A 703 1.34 44.88 23.69
C SER A 703 0.30 43.77 23.90
N ASP A 704 0.10 43.42 25.19
CA ASP A 704 -0.91 42.50 25.75
C ASP A 704 -0.88 41.03 25.25
N PRO A 705 -1.26 40.05 26.10
CA PRO A 705 -1.09 38.64 25.79
C PRO A 705 -1.96 38.21 24.60
N ILE A 706 -1.29 37.74 23.54
CA ILE A 706 -1.95 37.12 22.38
C ILE A 706 -2.77 35.94 22.86
N ASN A 707 -4.06 35.96 22.54
CA ASN A 707 -4.95 34.84 22.79
C ASN A 707 -4.61 33.76 21.75
N PRO A 708 -4.12 32.57 22.14
CA PRO A 708 -3.83 31.50 21.17
C PRO A 708 -5.11 31.19 20.39
N ALA A 709 -4.94 30.75 19.13
CA ALA A 709 -6.03 30.55 18.17
C ALA A 709 -7.23 29.84 18.82
N GLN A 710 -8.27 30.63 19.09
CA GLN A 710 -9.44 30.19 19.82
C GLN A 710 -10.25 29.22 18.93
N PRO A 711 -10.43 27.93 19.30
CA PRO A 711 -11.31 27.04 18.55
C PRO A 711 -12.69 27.69 18.42
N THR A 712 -13.09 27.94 17.17
CA THR A 712 -14.26 28.77 16.83
C THR A 712 -15.59 28.04 16.97
N GLU A 713 -15.56 26.78 17.41
CA GLU A 713 -16.70 25.88 17.50
C GLU A 713 -17.09 25.52 18.94
N PHE A 714 -18.29 24.96 19.06
CA PHE A 714 -18.79 24.34 20.28
C PHE A 714 -18.83 22.84 20.02
N ALA A 715 -17.85 22.11 20.55
CA ALA A 715 -17.69 20.67 20.33
C ALA A 715 -17.49 19.92 21.65
N LEU A 716 -17.84 18.63 21.61
CA LEU A 716 -17.59 17.65 22.67
C LEU A 716 -16.91 16.45 22.03
N HIS A 717 -15.66 16.20 22.39
CA HIS A 717 -14.83 15.18 21.75
C HIS A 717 -15.03 13.81 22.40
N GLN A 718 -14.55 12.76 21.74
CA GLN A 718 -14.57 11.42 22.31
C GLN A 718 -13.61 11.36 23.51
N ASN A 719 -14.03 10.66 24.57
CA ASN A 719 -13.17 10.48 25.74
C ASN A 719 -11.99 9.54 25.42
N THR A 720 -10.81 9.84 25.94
CA THR A 720 -9.59 9.06 25.66
C THR A 720 -8.94 8.61 26.98
N PRO A 721 -8.66 7.30 27.17
CA PRO A 721 -9.03 6.18 26.30
C PRO A 721 -10.54 5.86 26.36
N ASN A 722 -11.04 5.07 25.41
CA ASN A 722 -12.38 4.48 25.41
C ASN A 722 -12.37 3.13 24.66
N PRO A 723 -12.54 1.96 25.31
CA PRO A 723 -12.88 1.77 26.72
C PRO A 723 -11.83 2.30 27.70
N PHE A 724 -12.20 2.52 28.96
CA PHE A 724 -11.28 3.02 29.99
C PHE A 724 -11.35 2.24 31.30
N ASN A 725 -10.24 2.24 32.06
CA ASN A 725 -10.16 1.70 33.42
C ASN A 725 -9.09 2.44 34.26
N PRO A 726 -9.39 3.02 35.44
CA PRO A 726 -10.68 3.54 35.88
C PRO A 726 -10.90 5.00 35.48
N SER A 727 -9.96 5.63 34.77
CA SER A 727 -9.99 7.05 34.40
C SER A 727 -9.90 7.31 32.90
N THR A 728 -10.53 8.39 32.44
CA THR A 728 -10.52 8.87 31.06
C THR A 728 -10.56 10.40 31.04
N THR A 729 -10.04 11.02 29.99
CA THR A 729 -10.11 12.47 29.78
C THR A 729 -11.19 12.80 28.75
N ILE A 730 -12.03 13.78 29.06
CA ILE A 730 -13.06 14.34 28.17
C ILE A 730 -12.63 15.74 27.77
N GLU A 731 -12.48 15.94 26.46
CA GLU A 731 -12.15 17.25 25.88
C GLU A 731 -13.41 17.93 25.32
N PHE A 732 -13.49 19.26 25.47
CA PHE A 732 -14.56 20.08 24.92
C PHE A 732 -14.09 21.48 24.54
N SER A 733 -14.73 22.08 23.54
CA SER A 733 -14.43 23.43 23.07
C SER A 733 -15.61 24.38 23.26
N LEU A 734 -15.31 25.64 23.59
CA LEU A 734 -16.28 26.72 23.73
C LEU A 734 -15.90 27.89 22.81
N ALA A 735 -16.67 28.09 21.74
CA ALA A 735 -16.54 29.24 20.84
C ALA A 735 -16.62 30.62 21.54
N LYS A 736 -17.20 30.69 22.75
CA LYS A 736 -17.32 31.91 23.58
C LYS A 736 -17.27 31.56 25.06
N ALA A 737 -16.72 32.48 25.87
CA ALA A 737 -16.69 32.35 27.32
C ALA A 737 -18.10 32.39 27.92
N GLY A 738 -18.40 31.51 28.87
CA GLY A 738 -19.73 31.41 29.48
C GLY A 738 -19.88 30.23 30.42
N MET A 739 -21.11 30.02 30.92
CA MET A 739 -21.44 28.87 31.76
C MET A 739 -21.41 27.60 30.92
N ALA A 740 -20.57 26.66 31.33
CA ALA A 740 -20.52 25.31 30.79
C ALA A 740 -20.78 24.30 31.90
N LYS A 741 -21.41 23.18 31.55
CA LYS A 741 -21.70 22.07 32.46
C LYS A 741 -21.48 20.74 31.77
N ILE A 742 -20.66 19.87 32.36
CA ILE A 742 -20.49 18.48 31.94
C ILE A 742 -21.06 17.56 33.01
N THR A 743 -22.08 16.80 32.65
CA THR A 743 -22.77 15.85 33.54
C THR A 743 -22.73 14.44 32.95
N VAL A 744 -22.39 13.46 33.78
CA VAL A 744 -22.36 12.03 33.42
C VAL A 744 -23.62 11.35 33.92
N PHE A 745 -24.22 10.53 33.07
CA PHE A 745 -25.42 9.75 33.32
C PHE A 745 -25.17 8.25 33.06
N ASP A 746 -25.90 7.39 33.76
CA ASP A 746 -26.02 5.98 33.37
C ASP A 746 -27.08 5.77 32.28
N LEU A 747 -27.19 4.54 31.74
CA LEU A 747 -28.20 4.17 30.74
C LEU A 747 -29.66 4.33 31.20
N MET A 748 -29.92 4.51 32.50
CA MET A 748 -31.25 4.80 33.03
C MET A 748 -31.54 6.31 33.11
N GLY A 749 -30.62 7.15 32.62
CA GLY A 749 -30.70 8.62 32.68
C GLY A 749 -30.45 9.17 34.09
N ARG A 750 -29.92 8.38 35.02
CA ARG A 750 -29.58 8.86 36.37
C ARG A 750 -28.23 9.54 36.31
N GLN A 751 -28.17 10.78 36.78
CA GLN A 751 -26.92 11.52 36.95
C GLN A 751 -26.01 10.80 37.97
N VAL A 752 -24.81 10.41 37.55
CA VAL A 752 -23.80 9.74 38.38
C VAL A 752 -22.65 10.66 38.79
N ALA A 753 -22.35 11.69 37.98
CA ALA A 753 -21.35 12.71 38.32
C ALA A 753 -21.62 14.04 37.60
N THR A 754 -21.08 15.14 38.12
CA THR A 754 -20.90 16.41 37.41
C THR A 754 -19.42 16.74 37.45
N LEU A 755 -18.82 16.88 36.27
CA LEU A 755 -17.38 17.07 36.10
C LEU A 755 -17.02 18.55 35.94
N VAL A 756 -17.96 19.30 35.34
CA VAL A 756 -17.86 20.73 35.06
C VAL A 756 -19.21 21.36 35.41
N ASP A 757 -19.23 22.48 36.15
CA ASP A 757 -20.41 23.32 36.41
C ASP A 757 -19.94 24.72 36.82
N GLY A 758 -19.73 25.62 35.84
CA GLY A 758 -19.17 26.95 36.11
C GLY A 758 -18.90 27.78 34.86
N ASN A 759 -18.33 28.97 35.04
CA ASN A 759 -17.90 29.84 33.94
C ASN A 759 -16.52 29.41 33.43
N TYR A 760 -16.43 29.17 32.12
CA TYR A 760 -15.19 28.83 31.42
C TYR A 760 -14.84 29.93 30.42
N ALA A 761 -13.55 30.10 30.15
CA ALA A 761 -13.09 30.93 29.04
C ALA A 761 -13.53 30.33 27.70
N ALA A 762 -13.53 31.13 26.64
CA ALA A 762 -13.54 30.58 25.30
C ALA A 762 -12.26 29.72 25.11
N GLY A 763 -12.35 28.65 24.35
CA GLY A 763 -11.20 27.79 24.02
C GLY A 763 -11.44 26.31 24.28
N LEU A 764 -10.35 25.53 24.19
CA LEU A 764 -10.30 24.10 24.45
C LEU A 764 -10.10 23.82 25.95
N HIS A 765 -10.83 22.85 26.50
CA HIS A 765 -10.82 22.50 27.91
C HIS A 765 -10.83 20.98 28.09
N ASN A 766 -10.05 20.50 29.06
CA ASN A 766 -9.95 19.08 29.38
C ASN A 766 -10.44 18.80 30.81
N VAL A 767 -11.23 17.74 30.99
CA VAL A 767 -11.69 17.28 32.30
C VAL A 767 -11.56 15.77 32.46
N THR A 768 -10.93 15.34 33.55
CA THR A 768 -10.76 13.91 33.85
C THR A 768 -11.97 13.35 34.59
N PHE A 769 -12.49 12.21 34.13
CA PHE A 769 -13.47 11.40 34.83
C PHE A 769 -12.80 10.18 35.47
N ASN A 770 -13.15 9.86 36.71
CA ASN A 770 -12.72 8.64 37.39
C ASN A 770 -13.95 7.83 37.86
N ALA A 771 -14.10 6.63 37.31
CA ALA A 771 -15.24 5.74 37.50
C ALA A 771 -14.99 4.60 38.51
N ALA A 772 -13.89 4.61 39.28
CA ALA A 772 -13.50 3.49 40.15
C ALA A 772 -14.61 2.99 41.12
N ASN A 773 -15.51 3.89 41.54
CA ASN A 773 -16.63 3.61 42.44
C ASN A 773 -17.95 3.25 41.72
N LEU A 774 -17.94 3.14 40.40
CA LEU A 774 -19.08 2.77 39.57
C LEU A 774 -18.98 1.30 39.12
N ALA A 775 -20.01 0.81 38.43
CA ALA A 775 -20.03 -0.52 37.81
C ALA A 775 -19.57 -0.44 36.35
N SER A 776 -18.96 -1.50 35.81
CA SER A 776 -18.65 -1.62 34.39
C SER A 776 -19.91 -1.43 33.54
N GLY A 777 -19.79 -0.74 32.41
CA GLY A 777 -20.91 -0.48 31.51
C GLY A 777 -20.80 0.83 30.73
N VAL A 778 -21.83 1.12 29.95
CA VAL A 778 -21.93 2.33 29.14
C VAL A 778 -22.45 3.50 29.98
N TYR A 779 -21.77 4.64 29.87
CA TYR A 779 -22.17 5.92 30.44
C TYR A 779 -22.33 6.96 29.33
N ILE A 780 -23.17 7.96 29.56
CA ILE A 780 -23.38 9.09 28.64
C ILE A 780 -22.87 10.34 29.34
N TYR A 781 -22.02 11.13 28.70
CA TYR A 781 -21.62 12.45 29.20
C TYR A 781 -22.20 13.53 28.30
N ARG A 782 -22.79 14.55 28.92
CA ARG A 782 -23.43 15.69 28.25
C ARG A 782 -22.72 16.99 28.59
N LEU A 783 -22.35 17.76 27.57
CA LEU A 783 -21.97 19.17 27.67
C LEU A 783 -23.20 20.04 27.45
N GLU A 784 -23.42 21.03 28.31
CA GLU A 784 -24.44 22.08 28.20
C GLU A 784 -23.75 23.45 28.27
N ALA A 785 -23.82 24.26 27.21
CA ALA A 785 -23.38 25.67 27.20
C ALA A 785 -24.10 26.46 26.09
N ASP A 786 -24.24 27.79 26.25
CA ASP A 786 -24.87 28.71 25.26
C ASP A 786 -26.21 28.23 24.65
N ASN A 787 -27.08 27.65 25.50
CA ASN A 787 -28.36 27.00 25.11
C ASN A 787 -28.23 25.80 24.13
N ARG A 788 -27.02 25.26 23.93
CA ARG A 788 -26.76 24.05 23.16
C ARG A 788 -26.41 22.90 24.11
N ALA A 789 -26.67 21.68 23.66
CA ALA A 789 -26.27 20.47 24.34
C ALA A 789 -25.67 19.46 23.35
N MET A 790 -24.62 18.76 23.78
CA MET A 790 -24.00 17.65 23.04
C MET A 790 -23.80 16.47 23.99
N GLU A 791 -24.04 15.25 23.49
CA GLU A 791 -23.91 14.01 24.26
C GLU A 791 -22.98 13.03 23.53
N LYS A 792 -22.12 12.34 24.28
CA LYS A 792 -21.31 11.21 23.80
C LYS A 792 -21.34 10.05 24.79
N LYS A 793 -21.04 8.84 24.29
CA LYS A 793 -21.02 7.59 25.04
C LYS A 793 -19.57 7.22 25.39
N MET A 794 -19.38 6.63 26.56
CA MET A 794 -18.13 6.03 27.00
C MET A 794 -18.37 4.66 27.64
N LEU A 795 -17.42 3.74 27.48
CA LEU A 795 -17.48 2.39 28.03
C LEU A 795 -16.44 2.24 29.15
N PHE A 796 -16.91 2.09 30.38
CA PHE A 796 -16.07 1.78 31.53
C PHE A 796 -15.97 0.25 31.70
N LEU A 797 -14.74 -0.27 31.74
CA LEU A 797 -14.45 -1.66 32.08
C LEU A 797 -13.68 -1.66 33.41
N LYS A 798 -14.10 -2.48 34.36
CA LYS A 798 -13.50 -2.58 35.70
C LYS A 798 -12.66 -3.84 35.83
#